data_AF-A0A8J3Y4V2-F1
#
_entry.id   AF-A0A8J3Y4V2-F1
#
_cell.length_a   1.000
_cell.length_b   1.000
_cell.length_c   1.000
_cell.angle_alpha   90.00
_cell.angle_beta   90.00
_cell.angle_gamma   90.00
#
_symmetry.space_group_name_H-M   'P 1'
#
loop_
_entity.id
_entity.type
_entity.pdbx_description
1 polymer ?
#
loop_
_entity_poly.entity_id
_entity_poly.type
_entity_poly.pdbx_seq_one_letter_code
_entity_poly.pdbx_strand_id
1 'polypeptide(L)'
;MGVPWRKPALRRAVVASLPALALAGTALTLGSTWSAFSGATRNPGNTWSANVPAVALSQTVFKGPFPVVVTGSLSGFTADEAVTYRLDAATALTGSPSAVGSGGAAAITSLSVPSAADGPHTVHVIGANGSQASVAITVDTVAPTVSATLSPAANGNGWNSTSPVQVTLAGDDGTGTGVHRIYYTTDGSDPTSSGTVATYAAPINVASTRTVRYYAVDVAGNASAVAARTVNIDTTAPSTPALSFSALTNAYWSGSGSTVWYRGGQASGSFTVTASAADAQSGVTSYAMPNLGTGWTTPGTAASQAYAWSSANPAAPGTKPVTATNAAGLVSAAASFTATADNAGPTGGGVDHADGASPATVTVTFSAGTDAGAGVNGTSGTLQRAVATLTGSTCGAFGAFATVTGGTNPASPFSDATPTTGRCYTYQYVVADRLGNTTTYASGKVAKRYATYAAAVSGEATIGRYYRLNESMIVADNMAGTTGTVLQTRPGETGATWTKVGTNGDGIITLNGRVRKGGNGSYGTLYYASGVPPTADYKVEALSAQKADDGNRLGNDVHGLVGRYNSATNTYYLARREHDAGGGYLRLYRVVNGTRTKVGEVGGISVANNGDGWLFLSLDMTGTVIRVLRDGDPVITYNDSTASKITTAGRAGFVLGDNFNVVANTHTDSHGLHFDTIRVTPPMADATGAVDGLHHVNTNLGLTGALSGDTDRSVSYDGANDSSSAARPLLDSFTAEFWFKSAQGLGTYPHWFDGAALVDADQPLAANDWGVSLRADGRVVAGVGNADTSIVSATGGYNDNAWHHVVFTRDTTTGALALYVDGTAQGTATGPTGTRDAGSVLRFGRRAGDGAQAYAGQLDEVAVYTGVLPPATVQSHHNLGRGLG
;
A
#
# COMPACT_ATOMS: atom_id res chain seq x y z
N MET A 1 -18.14 4.77 -65.15
CA MET A 1 -19.40 4.01 -65.26
C MET A 1 -20.51 4.96 -64.81
N GLY A 2 -21.55 5.37 -65.51
CA GLY A 2 -22.18 4.99 -66.76
C GLY A 2 -23.63 5.51 -66.64
N VAL A 3 -23.98 6.56 -67.41
CA VAL A 3 -25.32 7.18 -67.62
C VAL A 3 -26.25 6.10 -68.26
N PRO A 4 -27.62 6.04 -68.18
CA PRO A 4 -28.55 7.17 -68.44
C PRO A 4 -30.03 7.16 -67.91
N TRP A 5 -30.62 8.38 -67.88
CA TRP A 5 -31.99 8.80 -68.30
C TRP A 5 -33.27 7.96 -68.00
N ARG A 6 -34.33 8.62 -67.49
CA ARG A 6 -35.61 8.87 -68.23
C ARG A 6 -36.70 9.65 -67.43
N LYS A 7 -37.10 10.79 -68.04
CA LYS A 7 -38.40 11.52 -68.13
C LYS A 7 -39.60 11.12 -67.24
N PRO A 8 -40.36 12.11 -66.71
CA PRO A 8 -41.77 11.96 -66.35
C PRO A 8 -42.72 12.30 -67.52
N ALA A 9 -43.84 11.60 -67.57
CA ALA A 9 -44.97 11.72 -68.50
C ALA A 9 -46.24 11.47 -67.66
N LEU A 10 -47.43 12.05 -67.86
CA LEU A 10 -48.00 12.97 -68.85
C LEU A 10 -49.37 13.41 -68.28
N ARG A 11 -49.77 14.67 -68.55
CA ARG A 11 -51.14 15.14 -68.92
C ARG A 11 -52.22 15.10 -67.82
N ARG A 12 -53.21 15.99 -67.77
CA ARG A 12 -53.82 17.07 -68.59
C ARG A 12 -54.90 17.67 -67.65
N ALA A 13 -55.53 18.83 -67.77
CA ALA A 13 -55.56 20.04 -68.61
C ALA A 13 -56.44 21.00 -67.76
N VAL A 14 -56.41 22.32 -67.87
CA VAL A 14 -57.11 23.16 -68.86
C VAL A 14 -56.74 24.61 -68.43
N VAL A 15 -55.94 25.37 -69.18
CA VAL A 15 -56.30 26.51 -70.10
C VAL A 15 -56.92 27.69 -69.32
N ALA A 16 -56.49 28.97 -69.37
CA ALA A 16 -55.92 29.82 -70.43
C ALA A 16 -55.21 31.05 -69.76
N SER A 17 -54.04 31.53 -70.22
CA SER A 17 -53.77 32.56 -71.24
C SER A 17 -53.66 34.02 -70.73
N LEU A 18 -52.43 34.57 -70.82
CA LEU A 18 -52.08 35.99 -71.05
C LEU A 18 -52.79 36.54 -72.33
N PRO A 19 -52.71 37.84 -72.77
CA PRO A 19 -51.94 39.02 -72.32
C PRO A 19 -52.74 40.35 -72.37
N ALA A 20 -52.03 41.49 -72.24
CA ALA A 20 -52.46 42.85 -72.52
C ALA A 20 -53.00 43.07 -73.96
N LEU A 21 -54.01 43.95 -74.13
CA LEU A 21 -54.08 44.98 -75.18
C LEU A 21 -55.35 45.86 -75.10
N ALA A 22 -55.16 47.13 -75.42
CA ALA A 22 -56.01 48.00 -76.26
C ALA A 22 -57.38 48.51 -75.79
N LEU A 23 -57.46 49.86 -75.83
CA LEU A 23 -58.52 50.72 -76.40
C LEU A 23 -59.99 50.43 -76.05
N ALA A 24 -60.69 51.48 -75.61
CA ALA A 24 -61.53 52.27 -76.53
C ALA A 24 -62.23 53.39 -75.77
N GLY A 25 -62.11 54.63 -76.27
CA GLY A 25 -63.19 55.58 -76.11
C GLY A 25 -64.40 55.09 -76.90
N THR A 26 -65.58 55.17 -76.31
CA THR A 26 -66.89 55.22 -76.99
C THR A 26 -67.87 55.70 -75.91
N ALA A 27 -68.27 56.96 -76.00
CA ALA A 27 -69.57 57.31 -76.56
C ALA A 27 -70.70 56.58 -75.81
N LEU A 28 -71.36 57.32 -74.92
CA LEU A 28 -72.66 56.97 -74.39
C LEU A 28 -73.60 56.67 -75.58
N THR A 29 -73.87 55.39 -75.81
CA THR A 29 -74.85 54.90 -76.77
C THR A 29 -76.23 55.21 -76.20
N LEU A 30 -76.80 56.34 -76.62
CA LEU A 30 -78.24 56.55 -76.59
C LEU A 30 -78.89 55.53 -77.54
N GLY A 31 -79.27 54.40 -76.97
CA GLY A 31 -80.17 53.43 -77.57
C GLY A 31 -81.51 54.09 -77.81
N SER A 32 -81.86 54.17 -79.08
CA SER A 32 -83.06 54.77 -79.62
C SER A 32 -84.26 53.84 -79.46
N THR A 33 -85.30 54.31 -78.79
CA THR A 33 -86.69 54.00 -79.18
C THR A 33 -87.35 55.32 -79.53
N TRP A 34 -87.27 55.64 -80.83
CA TRP A 34 -88.03 56.69 -81.48
C TRP A 34 -89.45 56.19 -81.77
N SER A 35 -90.46 57.02 -81.48
CA SER A 35 -91.66 57.10 -82.31
C SER A 35 -92.16 58.55 -82.35
N ALA A 36 -92.35 59.03 -83.57
CA ALA A 36 -92.50 60.42 -83.98
C ALA A 36 -93.75 61.14 -83.45
N PHE A 37 -93.65 62.48 -83.36
CA PHE A 37 -94.65 63.34 -84.01
C PHE A 37 -93.96 64.57 -84.64
N SER A 38 -94.28 64.75 -85.92
CA SER A 38 -93.75 65.73 -86.86
C SER A 38 -94.43 67.09 -86.72
N GLY A 39 -93.65 68.17 -86.82
CA GLY A 39 -94.13 69.47 -87.30
C GLY A 39 -93.93 70.63 -86.33
N ALA A 40 -92.75 71.26 -86.33
CA ALA A 40 -92.60 72.73 -86.28
C ALA A 40 -91.11 73.10 -86.37
N THR A 41 -90.88 74.20 -87.06
CA THR A 41 -89.62 74.87 -87.41
C THR A 41 -88.61 75.04 -86.27
N ARG A 42 -87.33 74.75 -86.58
CA ARG A 42 -86.14 75.08 -85.76
C ARG A 42 -86.00 76.59 -85.58
N ASN A 43 -85.83 77.03 -84.33
CA ASN A 43 -85.24 78.32 -83.98
C ASN A 43 -83.87 78.02 -83.31
N PRO A 44 -82.73 78.47 -83.85
CA PRO A 44 -81.41 78.19 -83.25
C PRO A 44 -81.17 79.16 -82.09
N GLY A 45 -81.43 78.69 -80.86
CA GLY A 45 -81.24 79.50 -79.65
C GLY A 45 -81.62 78.84 -78.32
N ASN A 46 -82.35 77.72 -78.32
CA ASN A 46 -82.70 77.02 -77.08
C ASN A 46 -81.76 75.83 -76.83
N THR A 47 -80.92 75.92 -75.81
CA THR A 47 -80.40 74.74 -75.10
C THR A 47 -81.55 74.08 -74.36
N TRP A 48 -82.04 72.95 -74.88
CA TRP A 48 -82.97 72.09 -74.15
C TRP A 48 -82.18 71.33 -73.08
N SER A 49 -82.03 71.92 -71.90
CA SER A 49 -81.74 71.13 -70.70
C SER A 49 -83.03 70.39 -70.36
N ALA A 50 -83.15 69.14 -70.78
CA ALA A 50 -84.13 68.25 -70.16
C ALA A 50 -83.77 68.21 -68.67
N ASN A 51 -84.61 68.80 -67.83
CA ASN A 51 -84.51 68.61 -66.38
C ASN A 51 -84.77 67.13 -66.13
N VAL A 52 -83.70 66.36 -65.98
CA VAL A 52 -83.78 64.94 -65.61
C VAL A 52 -83.85 64.91 -64.09
N PRO A 53 -84.91 64.34 -63.49
CA PRO A 53 -84.99 64.18 -62.05
C PRO A 53 -83.79 63.40 -61.51
N ALA A 54 -83.16 63.92 -60.47
CA ALA A 54 -82.02 63.31 -59.81
C ALA A 54 -82.19 63.33 -58.29
N VAL A 55 -81.68 62.28 -57.65
CA VAL A 55 -81.58 62.15 -56.19
C VAL A 55 -80.16 61.80 -55.82
N ALA A 56 -79.63 62.46 -54.80
CA ALA A 56 -78.35 62.15 -54.19
C ALA A 56 -78.53 62.06 -52.67
N LEU A 57 -77.93 61.05 -52.05
CA LEU A 57 -77.95 60.88 -50.59
C LEU A 57 -76.57 61.18 -50.02
N SER A 58 -76.51 61.61 -48.76
CA SER A 58 -75.26 61.87 -48.05
C SER A 58 -74.45 60.60 -47.74
N GLN A 59 -75.10 59.44 -47.81
CA GLN A 59 -74.45 58.13 -47.85
C GLN A 59 -75.30 57.14 -48.67
N THR A 60 -74.64 56.17 -49.28
CA THR A 60 -75.28 55.10 -50.07
C THR A 60 -75.04 53.71 -49.49
N VAL A 61 -74.29 53.58 -48.39
CA VAL A 61 -74.07 52.31 -47.68
C VAL A 61 -74.65 52.44 -46.28
N PHE A 62 -75.41 51.44 -45.86
CA PHE A 62 -76.17 51.46 -44.61
C PHE A 62 -75.91 50.22 -43.78
N LYS A 63 -75.57 50.43 -42.51
CA LYS A 63 -75.53 49.39 -41.49
C LYS A 63 -76.53 49.67 -40.37
N GLY A 64 -76.85 48.64 -39.60
CA GLY A 64 -77.71 48.76 -38.42
C GLY A 64 -77.07 49.55 -37.25
N PRO A 65 -77.88 49.93 -36.24
CA PRO A 65 -79.30 49.61 -36.09
C PRO A 65 -80.20 50.47 -36.99
N PHE A 66 -81.21 49.84 -37.58
CA PHE A 66 -82.23 50.50 -38.39
C PHE A 66 -83.42 50.96 -37.52
N PRO A 67 -84.19 51.99 -37.96
CA PRO A 67 -84.01 52.73 -39.20
C PRO A 67 -82.86 53.75 -39.14
N VAL A 68 -82.18 53.96 -40.27
CA VAL A 68 -81.12 54.96 -40.42
C VAL A 68 -81.67 56.19 -41.13
N VAL A 69 -81.50 57.37 -40.53
CA VAL A 69 -81.92 58.63 -41.15
C VAL A 69 -80.78 59.23 -41.95
N VAL A 70 -81.00 59.46 -43.24
CA VAL A 70 -80.04 60.05 -44.19
C VAL A 70 -80.55 61.38 -44.72
N THR A 71 -79.64 62.25 -45.10
CA THR A 71 -79.92 63.54 -45.77
C THR A 71 -79.52 63.47 -47.24
N GLY A 72 -79.84 64.49 -48.02
CA GLY A 72 -79.53 64.46 -49.45
C GLY A 72 -80.07 65.65 -50.21
N SER A 73 -80.19 65.50 -51.52
CA SER A 73 -80.76 66.52 -52.39
C SER A 73 -81.58 65.89 -53.52
N LEU A 74 -82.59 66.65 -53.94
CA LEU A 74 -83.40 66.42 -55.12
C LEU A 74 -83.16 67.57 -56.09
N SER A 75 -83.14 67.26 -57.38
CA SER A 75 -83.09 68.27 -58.45
C SER A 75 -83.76 67.75 -59.71
N GLY A 76 -84.15 68.65 -60.62
CA GLY A 76 -84.72 68.28 -61.91
C GLY A 76 -86.18 67.79 -61.86
N PHE A 77 -86.88 67.95 -60.74
CA PHE A 77 -88.33 67.73 -60.63
C PHE A 77 -89.11 68.97 -61.08
N THR A 78 -90.43 68.86 -61.26
CA THR A 78 -91.27 70.02 -61.58
C THR A 78 -91.35 70.96 -60.39
N ALA A 79 -91.40 72.27 -60.61
CA ALA A 79 -91.56 73.26 -59.53
C ALA A 79 -92.75 72.93 -58.63
N ASP A 80 -92.54 72.98 -57.31
CA ASP A 80 -93.56 72.72 -56.28
C ASP A 80 -94.21 71.32 -56.33
N GLU A 81 -93.58 70.36 -57.03
CA GLU A 81 -94.07 68.98 -57.17
C GLU A 81 -93.97 68.21 -55.85
N ALA A 82 -95.07 67.59 -55.43
CA ALA A 82 -95.09 66.67 -54.29
C ALA A 82 -94.28 65.41 -54.62
N VAL A 83 -93.45 64.96 -53.68
CA VAL A 83 -92.56 63.79 -53.84
C VAL A 83 -92.80 62.75 -52.75
N THR A 84 -92.67 61.49 -53.13
CA THR A 84 -92.72 60.34 -52.22
C THR A 84 -91.48 59.48 -52.38
N TYR A 85 -91.05 58.83 -51.29
CA TYR A 85 -89.85 58.00 -51.25
C TYR A 85 -90.24 56.53 -51.13
N ARG A 86 -89.59 55.65 -51.89
CA ARG A 86 -89.77 54.20 -51.81
C ARG A 86 -88.44 53.45 -51.88
N LEU A 87 -88.35 52.31 -51.21
CA LEU A 87 -87.27 51.34 -51.35
C LEU A 87 -87.73 50.22 -52.30
N ASP A 88 -86.90 49.88 -53.27
CA ASP A 88 -87.12 48.86 -54.30
C ASP A 88 -88.48 48.97 -55.00
N ALA A 89 -88.92 50.22 -55.23
CA ALA A 89 -90.19 50.61 -55.83
C ALA A 89 -91.48 50.18 -55.08
N ALA A 90 -91.37 49.37 -54.02
CA ALA A 90 -92.52 48.80 -53.31
C ALA A 90 -92.71 49.36 -51.89
N THR A 91 -91.64 49.48 -51.10
CA THR A 91 -91.74 49.82 -49.68
C THR A 91 -91.73 51.33 -49.49
N ALA A 92 -92.83 51.89 -48.97
CA ALA A 92 -92.90 53.33 -48.69
C ALA A 92 -91.91 53.74 -47.58
N LEU A 93 -91.14 54.79 -47.83
CA LEU A 93 -90.18 55.36 -46.88
C LEU A 93 -90.75 56.65 -46.26
N THR A 94 -90.42 56.91 -45.00
CA THR A 94 -90.72 58.19 -44.34
C THR A 94 -89.58 59.16 -44.60
N GLY A 95 -89.88 60.31 -45.21
CA GLY A 95 -88.87 61.32 -45.53
C GLY A 95 -89.43 62.72 -45.74
N SER A 96 -88.55 63.72 -45.62
CA SER A 96 -88.80 65.14 -45.81
C SER A 96 -87.76 65.71 -46.78
N PRO A 97 -88.16 66.55 -47.74
CA PRO A 97 -89.47 67.21 -47.84
C PRO A 97 -90.49 66.36 -48.61
N SER A 98 -91.77 66.66 -48.39
CA SER A 98 -92.89 66.06 -49.13
C SER A 98 -93.15 66.73 -50.48
N ALA A 99 -92.40 67.79 -50.82
CA ALA A 99 -92.42 68.46 -52.12
C ALA A 99 -91.07 69.14 -52.42
N VAL A 100 -90.72 69.31 -53.70
CA VAL A 100 -89.58 70.16 -54.10
C VAL A 100 -89.98 71.64 -54.10
N GLY A 101 -89.01 72.56 -54.03
CA GLY A 101 -89.31 74.00 -54.09
C GLY A 101 -89.63 74.49 -55.51
N SER A 102 -89.89 75.79 -55.63
CA SER A 102 -90.25 76.45 -56.91
C SER A 102 -89.19 76.36 -58.01
N GLY A 103 -87.96 75.97 -57.68
CA GLY A 103 -86.88 75.69 -58.63
C GLY A 103 -86.76 74.21 -59.07
N GLY A 104 -87.68 73.33 -58.65
CA GLY A 104 -87.62 71.90 -58.98
C GLY A 104 -86.54 71.12 -58.21
N ALA A 105 -86.03 71.70 -57.12
CA ALA A 105 -84.98 71.15 -56.28
C ALA A 105 -85.33 71.33 -54.80
N ALA A 106 -84.83 70.44 -53.95
CA ALA A 106 -84.91 70.57 -52.51
C ALA A 106 -83.83 69.76 -51.78
N ALA A 107 -83.47 70.17 -50.57
CA ALA A 107 -82.63 69.36 -49.70
C ALA A 107 -83.49 68.32 -49.00
N ILE A 108 -83.12 67.04 -49.10
CA ILE A 108 -83.68 65.98 -48.25
C ILE A 108 -83.14 66.20 -46.85
N THR A 109 -84.01 66.66 -45.94
CA THR A 109 -83.64 66.95 -44.55
C THR A 109 -83.73 65.73 -43.66
N SER A 110 -84.54 64.73 -44.03
CA SER A 110 -84.57 63.42 -43.40
C SER A 110 -85.14 62.38 -44.36
N LEU A 111 -84.51 61.21 -44.44
CA LEU A 111 -85.07 60.04 -45.11
C LEU A 111 -84.74 58.81 -44.27
N SER A 112 -85.77 58.14 -43.77
CA SER A 112 -85.65 56.97 -42.90
C SER A 112 -85.57 55.70 -43.74
N VAL A 113 -84.38 55.09 -43.79
CA VAL A 113 -84.15 53.79 -44.43
C VAL A 113 -84.41 52.69 -43.39
N PRO A 114 -85.39 51.79 -43.60
CA PRO A 114 -85.70 50.70 -42.67
C PRO A 114 -84.70 49.55 -42.79
N SER A 115 -84.82 48.55 -41.92
CA SER A 115 -84.09 47.29 -42.08
C SER A 115 -84.54 46.59 -43.35
N ALA A 116 -83.57 46.16 -44.15
CA ALA A 116 -83.75 45.33 -45.34
C ALA A 116 -82.77 44.15 -45.29
N ALA A 117 -82.90 43.22 -46.24
CA ALA A 117 -81.90 42.16 -46.42
C ALA A 117 -80.56 42.77 -46.82
N ASP A 118 -79.45 42.09 -46.57
CA ASP A 118 -78.15 42.58 -47.05
C ASP A 118 -78.06 42.49 -48.59
N GLY A 119 -77.40 43.47 -49.19
CA GLY A 119 -77.19 43.56 -50.63
C GLY A 119 -77.64 44.89 -51.25
N PRO A 120 -77.65 44.95 -52.59
CA PRO A 120 -78.03 46.16 -53.31
C PRO A 120 -79.54 46.40 -53.27
N HIS A 121 -79.91 47.63 -52.94
CA HIS A 121 -81.27 48.16 -52.97
C HIS A 121 -81.30 49.47 -53.77
N THR A 122 -82.50 49.95 -54.10
CA THR A 122 -82.68 51.23 -54.79
C THR A 122 -83.71 52.09 -54.08
N VAL A 123 -83.31 53.32 -53.73
CA VAL A 123 -84.26 54.35 -53.26
C VAL A 123 -84.80 55.08 -54.47
N HIS A 124 -86.12 55.05 -54.64
CA HIS A 124 -86.86 55.77 -55.67
C HIS A 124 -87.55 56.99 -55.06
N VAL A 125 -87.44 58.12 -55.75
CA VAL A 125 -88.18 59.34 -55.47
C VAL A 125 -89.15 59.55 -56.61
N ILE A 126 -90.44 59.49 -56.29
CA ILE A 126 -91.54 59.55 -57.27
C ILE A 126 -92.29 60.85 -57.05
N GLY A 127 -92.25 61.72 -58.05
CA GLY A 127 -93.02 62.96 -58.10
C GLY A 127 -94.47 62.70 -58.51
N ALA A 128 -95.39 63.53 -58.02
CA ALA A 128 -96.83 63.41 -58.28
C ALA A 128 -97.19 63.49 -59.78
N ASN A 129 -96.34 64.09 -60.61
CA ASN A 129 -96.53 64.20 -62.05
C ASN A 129 -95.92 63.02 -62.83
N GLY A 130 -95.40 62.00 -62.14
CA GLY A 130 -94.82 60.80 -62.75
C GLY A 130 -93.30 60.85 -62.98
N SER A 131 -92.64 61.97 -62.65
CA SER A 131 -91.18 62.12 -62.63
C SER A 131 -90.54 61.15 -61.63
N GLN A 132 -89.48 60.45 -62.01
CA GLN A 132 -88.79 59.51 -61.12
C GLN A 132 -87.28 59.74 -61.13
N ALA A 133 -86.69 59.75 -59.94
CA ALA A 133 -85.26 59.65 -59.73
C ALA A 133 -84.96 58.45 -58.84
N SER A 134 -83.81 57.83 -59.02
CA SER A 134 -83.39 56.72 -58.15
C SER A 134 -81.91 56.78 -57.82
N VAL A 135 -81.57 56.26 -56.65
CA VAL A 135 -80.17 56.08 -56.21
C VAL A 135 -80.01 54.68 -55.65
N ALA A 136 -78.96 53.99 -56.10
CA ALA A 136 -78.60 52.70 -55.55
C ALA A 136 -78.02 52.88 -54.14
N ILE A 137 -78.47 52.03 -53.23
CA ILE A 137 -77.93 51.92 -51.88
C ILE A 137 -77.52 50.47 -51.63
N THR A 138 -76.64 50.23 -50.67
CA THR A 138 -76.32 48.88 -50.20
C THR A 138 -76.64 48.80 -48.72
N VAL A 139 -77.40 47.79 -48.32
CA VAL A 139 -77.57 47.42 -46.91
C VAL A 139 -76.57 46.32 -46.60
N ASP A 140 -75.79 46.51 -45.54
CA ASP A 140 -74.81 45.53 -45.10
C ASP A 140 -74.74 45.54 -43.57
N THR A 141 -75.22 44.46 -42.97
CA THR A 141 -75.29 44.25 -41.53
C THR A 141 -74.33 43.17 -41.03
N VAL A 142 -73.65 42.47 -41.95
CA VAL A 142 -72.77 41.35 -41.61
C VAL A 142 -71.36 41.89 -41.41
N ALA A 143 -70.74 41.53 -40.28
CA ALA A 143 -69.35 41.86 -40.05
C ALA A 143 -68.41 40.97 -40.86
N PRO A 144 -67.26 41.47 -41.33
CA PRO A 144 -66.26 40.66 -42.01
C PRO A 144 -65.64 39.62 -41.06
N THR A 145 -65.05 38.58 -41.62
CA THR A 145 -64.17 37.65 -40.90
C THR A 145 -62.71 38.07 -41.04
N VAL A 146 -61.87 37.67 -40.08
CA VAL A 146 -60.43 37.93 -40.13
C VAL A 146 -59.64 36.72 -39.67
N SER A 147 -58.52 36.44 -40.33
CA SER A 147 -57.65 35.31 -40.06
C SER A 147 -56.17 35.73 -40.07
N ALA A 148 -55.32 34.90 -39.45
CA ALA A 148 -53.87 35.10 -39.44
C ALA A 148 -53.12 33.82 -39.83
N THR A 149 -52.14 33.96 -40.72
CA THR A 149 -51.18 32.90 -41.06
C THR A 149 -49.77 33.30 -40.66
N LEU A 150 -48.98 32.32 -40.20
CA LEU A 150 -47.58 32.53 -39.79
C LEU A 150 -46.62 32.04 -40.87
N SER A 151 -45.55 32.81 -41.12
CA SER A 151 -44.42 32.41 -41.98
C SER A 151 -43.08 32.68 -41.29
N PRO A 152 -42.28 31.66 -40.95
CA PRO A 152 -42.59 30.23 -41.08
C PRO A 152 -43.75 29.80 -40.16
N ALA A 153 -44.33 28.64 -40.45
CA ALA A 153 -45.29 28.01 -39.56
C ALA A 153 -44.57 27.44 -38.32
N ALA A 154 -45.25 27.48 -37.18
CA ALA A 154 -44.75 26.85 -35.97
C ALA A 154 -44.58 25.33 -36.15
N ASN A 155 -43.64 24.74 -35.43
CA ASN A 155 -43.44 23.30 -35.38
C ASN A 155 -44.64 22.58 -34.69
N GLY A 156 -44.58 21.24 -34.63
CA GLY A 156 -45.65 20.43 -34.00
C GLY A 156 -45.91 20.72 -32.51
N ASN A 157 -45.00 21.41 -31.82
CA ASN A 157 -45.13 21.85 -30.44
C ASN A 157 -45.58 23.31 -30.30
N GLY A 158 -45.89 23.99 -31.42
CA GLY A 158 -46.36 25.37 -31.42
C GLY A 158 -45.27 26.43 -31.28
N TRP A 159 -43.99 26.10 -31.55
CA TRP A 159 -42.84 27.00 -31.45
C TRP A 159 -42.15 27.25 -32.78
N ASN A 160 -41.53 28.43 -32.92
CA ASN A 160 -40.66 28.78 -34.05
C ASN A 160 -39.22 28.92 -33.56
N SER A 161 -38.28 28.29 -34.27
CA SER A 161 -36.85 28.35 -33.97
C SER A 161 -36.10 29.49 -34.67
N THR A 162 -36.82 30.30 -35.45
CA THR A 162 -36.29 31.42 -36.23
C THR A 162 -37.04 32.70 -35.93
N SER A 163 -36.34 33.83 -35.98
CA SER A 163 -36.90 35.16 -35.78
C SER A 163 -36.41 36.11 -36.90
N PRO A 164 -37.25 37.02 -37.43
CA PRO A 164 -38.66 37.23 -37.07
C PRO A 164 -39.61 36.22 -37.72
N VAL A 165 -40.78 36.00 -37.10
CA VAL A 165 -41.93 35.31 -37.71
C VAL A 165 -42.88 36.35 -38.28
N GLN A 166 -43.26 36.20 -39.54
CA GLN A 166 -44.22 37.08 -40.20
C GLN A 166 -45.65 36.64 -39.92
N VAL A 167 -46.50 37.58 -39.48
CA VAL A 167 -47.94 37.40 -39.35
C VAL A 167 -48.63 38.10 -40.52
N THR A 168 -49.25 37.32 -41.40
CA THR A 168 -50.08 37.82 -42.50
C THR A 168 -51.53 37.77 -42.07
N LEU A 169 -52.20 38.92 -42.06
CA LEU A 169 -53.63 39.04 -41.79
C LEU A 169 -54.42 39.07 -43.10
N ALA A 170 -55.55 38.37 -43.12
CA ALA A 170 -56.48 38.37 -44.24
C ALA A 170 -57.89 38.56 -43.73
N GLY A 171 -58.61 39.52 -44.30
CA GLY A 171 -60.02 39.74 -44.05
C GLY A 171 -60.84 39.21 -45.22
N ASP A 172 -62.01 38.67 -44.92
CA ASP A 172 -62.97 38.21 -45.92
C ASP A 172 -64.38 38.63 -45.49
N ASP A 173 -65.04 39.40 -46.35
CA ASP A 173 -66.39 39.91 -46.14
C ASP A 173 -67.46 39.14 -46.94
N GLY A 174 -67.05 38.05 -47.60
CA GLY A 174 -67.95 37.24 -48.42
C GLY A 174 -68.65 38.07 -49.51
N THR A 175 -69.97 38.22 -49.38
CA THR A 175 -70.82 38.98 -50.32
C THR A 175 -71.20 40.39 -49.84
N GLY A 176 -70.61 40.86 -48.73
CA GLY A 176 -70.86 42.20 -48.17
C GLY A 176 -70.22 43.34 -48.97
N THR A 177 -70.02 44.49 -48.33
CA THR A 177 -69.47 45.71 -48.95
C THR A 177 -67.95 45.68 -49.17
N GLY A 178 -67.28 44.62 -48.74
CA GLY A 178 -65.85 44.40 -48.85
C GLY A 178 -65.10 44.90 -47.62
N VAL A 179 -63.96 44.27 -47.33
CA VAL A 179 -63.10 44.67 -46.21
C VAL A 179 -62.48 46.04 -46.50
N HIS A 180 -62.75 47.02 -45.64
CA HIS A 180 -62.17 48.37 -45.72
C HIS A 180 -60.78 48.41 -45.08
N ARG A 181 -60.66 48.01 -43.82
CA ARG A 181 -59.39 48.04 -43.06
C ARG A 181 -59.30 46.89 -42.06
N ILE A 182 -58.07 46.45 -41.81
CA ILE A 182 -57.75 45.54 -40.70
C ILE A 182 -56.89 46.33 -39.70
N TYR A 183 -57.25 46.27 -38.43
CA TYR A 183 -56.55 46.92 -37.33
C TYR A 183 -55.92 45.86 -36.42
N TYR A 184 -54.76 46.16 -35.85
CA TYR A 184 -54.05 45.22 -34.98
C TYR A 184 -53.20 45.90 -33.92
N THR A 185 -52.82 45.12 -32.90
CA THR A 185 -51.83 45.45 -31.87
C THR A 185 -50.84 44.29 -31.76
N THR A 186 -49.60 44.56 -31.37
CA THR A 186 -48.57 43.50 -31.20
C THR A 186 -48.16 43.27 -29.75
N ASP A 187 -48.64 44.10 -28.84
CA ASP A 187 -48.39 44.03 -27.39
C ASP A 187 -49.48 43.23 -26.64
N GLY A 188 -50.43 42.64 -27.36
CA GLY A 188 -51.56 41.89 -26.79
C GLY A 188 -52.71 42.74 -26.26
N SER A 189 -52.62 44.08 -26.34
CA SER A 189 -53.71 44.98 -25.97
C SER A 189 -54.89 44.90 -26.95
N ASP A 190 -56.08 45.34 -26.53
CA ASP A 190 -57.26 45.30 -27.39
C ASP A 190 -57.19 46.38 -28.50
N PRO A 191 -57.16 46.00 -29.80
CA PRO A 191 -57.06 46.95 -30.91
C PRO A 191 -58.28 47.88 -31.07
N THR A 192 -59.42 47.64 -30.40
CA THR A 192 -60.58 48.54 -30.51
C THR A 192 -60.45 49.80 -29.64
N SER A 193 -59.57 49.78 -28.64
CA SER A 193 -59.42 50.86 -27.67
C SER A 193 -57.97 51.24 -27.38
N SER A 194 -56.99 50.45 -27.81
CA SER A 194 -55.58 50.69 -27.50
C SER A 194 -55.00 51.86 -28.29
N GLY A 195 -54.19 52.68 -27.63
CA GLY A 195 -53.38 53.72 -28.27
C GLY A 195 -52.23 53.17 -29.12
N THR A 196 -51.92 51.87 -29.03
CA THR A 196 -50.89 51.20 -29.84
C THR A 196 -51.45 50.54 -31.11
N VAL A 197 -52.73 50.77 -31.42
CA VAL A 197 -53.39 50.23 -32.62
C VAL A 197 -52.71 50.71 -33.90
N ALA A 198 -52.49 49.79 -34.82
CA ALA A 198 -51.95 50.04 -36.15
C ALA A 198 -52.91 49.53 -37.24
N THR A 199 -52.85 50.13 -38.42
CA THR A 199 -53.57 49.64 -39.61
C THR A 199 -52.68 48.68 -40.39
N TYR A 200 -53.23 47.52 -40.77
CA TYR A 200 -52.50 46.49 -41.50
C TYR A 200 -52.27 46.91 -42.95
N ALA A 201 -51.01 46.96 -43.36
CA ALA A 201 -50.59 47.29 -44.73
C ALA A 201 -49.60 46.27 -45.34
N ALA A 202 -48.91 45.50 -44.51
CA ALA A 202 -47.94 44.48 -44.89
C ALA A 202 -47.80 43.44 -43.75
N PRO A 203 -47.24 42.24 -44.01
CA PRO A 203 -46.98 41.25 -42.97
C PRO A 203 -46.23 41.82 -41.76
N ILE A 204 -46.65 41.44 -40.56
CA ILE A 204 -46.13 41.97 -39.31
C ILE A 204 -44.92 41.12 -38.87
N ASN A 205 -43.75 41.75 -38.72
CA ASN A 205 -42.56 41.08 -38.19
C ASN A 205 -42.62 40.96 -36.66
N VAL A 206 -42.76 39.73 -36.16
CA VAL A 206 -42.72 39.43 -34.73
C VAL A 206 -41.34 38.86 -34.39
N ALA A 207 -40.56 39.65 -33.65
CA ALA A 207 -39.16 39.29 -33.32
C ALA A 207 -39.01 38.47 -32.02
N SER A 208 -40.04 38.41 -31.18
CA SER A 208 -40.04 37.69 -29.90
C SER A 208 -41.45 37.24 -29.54
N THR A 209 -41.56 36.23 -28.66
CA THR A 209 -42.85 35.67 -28.22
C THR A 209 -43.82 36.76 -27.78
N ARG A 210 -44.96 36.87 -28.47
CA ARG A 210 -46.01 37.85 -28.16
C ARG A 210 -47.34 37.46 -28.81
N THR A 211 -48.40 38.14 -28.39
CA THR A 211 -49.74 37.96 -28.96
C THR A 211 -50.10 39.15 -29.85
N VAL A 212 -50.41 38.86 -31.12
CA VAL A 212 -50.98 39.83 -32.05
C VAL A 212 -52.50 39.75 -31.96
N ARG A 213 -53.17 40.84 -31.62
CA ARG A 213 -54.64 40.92 -31.63
C ARG A 213 -55.09 41.77 -32.81
N TYR A 214 -56.18 41.39 -33.46
CA TYR A 214 -56.60 42.01 -34.72
C TYR A 214 -58.10 41.89 -34.97
N TYR A 215 -58.67 42.85 -35.70
CA TYR A 215 -60.05 42.84 -36.18
C TYR A 215 -60.16 43.53 -37.54
N ALA A 216 -61.18 43.19 -38.32
CA ALA A 216 -61.46 43.79 -39.62
C ALA A 216 -62.72 44.66 -39.56
N VAL A 217 -62.80 45.67 -40.43
CA VAL A 217 -63.96 46.53 -40.62
C VAL A 217 -64.27 46.58 -42.11
N ASP A 218 -65.54 46.42 -42.48
CA ASP A 218 -66.01 46.54 -43.86
C ASP A 218 -66.24 48.02 -44.25
N VAL A 219 -66.70 48.26 -45.50
CA VAL A 219 -67.01 49.60 -46.01
C VAL A 219 -68.27 50.19 -45.36
N ALA A 220 -69.23 49.37 -44.94
CA ALA A 220 -70.41 49.79 -44.19
C ALA A 220 -70.11 50.19 -42.72
N GLY A 221 -68.94 49.80 -42.21
CA GLY A 221 -68.46 50.04 -40.87
C GLY A 221 -68.84 48.95 -39.86
N ASN A 222 -69.24 47.74 -40.27
CA ASN A 222 -69.38 46.61 -39.34
C ASN A 222 -67.99 46.07 -38.98
N ALA A 223 -67.78 45.76 -37.70
CA ALA A 223 -66.51 45.30 -37.17
C ALA A 223 -66.57 43.82 -36.80
N SER A 224 -65.56 43.04 -37.21
CA SER A 224 -65.40 41.66 -36.77
C SER A 224 -65.19 41.58 -35.26
N ALA A 225 -65.40 40.40 -34.67
CA ALA A 225 -64.87 40.12 -33.34
C ALA A 225 -63.34 40.25 -33.33
N VAL A 226 -62.76 40.65 -32.19
CA VAL A 226 -61.31 40.71 -32.01
C VAL A 226 -60.74 39.29 -31.92
N ALA A 227 -59.93 38.93 -32.90
CA ALA A 227 -59.17 37.69 -32.91
C ALA A 227 -57.77 37.89 -32.29
N ALA A 228 -57.14 36.80 -31.88
CA ALA A 228 -55.80 36.81 -31.30
C ALA A 228 -54.95 35.67 -31.89
N ARG A 229 -53.67 35.96 -32.12
CA ARG A 229 -52.67 34.98 -32.54
C ARG A 229 -51.42 35.15 -31.70
N THR A 230 -51.14 34.18 -30.84
CA THR A 230 -49.86 34.09 -30.14
C THR A 230 -48.82 33.49 -31.08
N VAL A 231 -47.66 34.14 -31.13
CA VAL A 231 -46.49 33.69 -31.89
C VAL A 231 -45.43 33.31 -30.86
N ASN A 232 -45.19 32.02 -30.66
CA ASN A 232 -44.12 31.54 -29.78
C ASN A 232 -42.82 31.42 -30.57
N ILE A 233 -41.76 32.08 -30.09
CA ILE A 233 -40.44 32.13 -30.71
C ILE A 233 -39.41 31.78 -29.65
N ASP A 234 -38.55 30.82 -29.98
CA ASP A 234 -37.38 30.49 -29.18
C ASP A 234 -36.21 30.18 -30.09
N THR A 235 -35.21 31.07 -30.10
CA THR A 235 -34.00 30.95 -30.92
C THR A 235 -32.79 30.47 -30.12
N THR A 236 -32.96 30.13 -28.83
CA THR A 236 -31.86 29.71 -27.96
C THR A 236 -31.98 28.23 -27.68
N ALA A 237 -30.88 27.48 -27.85
CA ALA A 237 -30.85 26.08 -27.43
C ALA A 237 -30.79 25.98 -25.89
N PRO A 238 -31.17 24.82 -25.29
CA PRO A 238 -30.97 24.56 -23.87
C PRO A 238 -29.50 24.70 -23.45
N SER A 239 -29.28 24.90 -22.16
CA SER A 239 -27.95 24.77 -21.54
C SER A 239 -27.35 23.38 -21.80
N THR A 240 -26.03 23.29 -21.88
CA THR A 240 -25.32 22.01 -21.90
C THR A 240 -25.75 21.14 -20.70
N PRO A 241 -26.08 19.85 -20.88
CA PRO A 241 -26.53 19.02 -19.78
C PRO A 241 -25.48 18.87 -18.66
N ALA A 242 -25.90 18.96 -17.41
CA ALA A 242 -25.13 18.49 -16.26
C ALA A 242 -25.45 17.01 -16.01
N LEU A 243 -24.42 16.18 -15.86
CA LEU A 243 -24.55 14.73 -15.70
C LEU A 243 -24.21 14.29 -14.26
N SER A 244 -24.97 13.34 -13.74
CA SER A 244 -24.69 12.66 -12.47
C SER A 244 -24.92 11.15 -12.58
N PHE A 245 -24.27 10.37 -11.71
CA PHE A 245 -24.31 8.91 -11.72
C PHE A 245 -24.80 8.36 -10.38
N SER A 246 -25.64 7.34 -10.43
CA SER A 246 -26.24 6.71 -9.23
C SER A 246 -26.55 5.24 -9.46
N ALA A 247 -27.16 4.56 -8.48
CA ALA A 247 -27.52 3.13 -8.55
C ALA A 247 -26.36 2.23 -9.03
N LEU A 248 -25.17 2.48 -8.47
CA LEU A 248 -23.91 1.84 -8.86
C LEU A 248 -23.85 0.41 -8.32
N THR A 249 -23.79 -0.56 -9.23
CA THR A 249 -23.60 -1.99 -8.91
C THR A 249 -22.45 -2.51 -9.77
N ASN A 250 -21.38 -3.02 -9.15
CA ASN A 250 -20.12 -3.30 -9.83
C ASN A 250 -19.61 -2.09 -10.66
N ALA A 251 -19.94 -0.88 -10.19
CA ALA A 251 -19.59 0.39 -10.80
C ALA A 251 -19.19 1.38 -9.71
N TYR A 252 -18.40 2.39 -10.08
CA TYR A 252 -17.90 3.42 -9.18
C TYR A 252 -17.84 4.79 -9.89
N TRP A 253 -18.25 5.83 -9.16
CA TRP A 253 -18.11 7.22 -9.55
C TRP A 253 -17.69 8.03 -8.32
N SER A 254 -16.76 8.96 -8.49
CA SER A 254 -16.19 9.76 -7.40
C SER A 254 -17.14 10.82 -6.81
N GLY A 255 -18.37 10.92 -7.31
CA GLY A 255 -19.30 12.00 -6.97
C GLY A 255 -19.06 13.30 -7.76
N SER A 256 -18.05 13.31 -8.64
CA SER A 256 -17.70 14.44 -9.50
C SER A 256 -17.01 13.95 -10.78
N GLY A 257 -17.00 14.78 -11.82
CA GLY A 257 -16.45 14.43 -13.13
C GLY A 257 -17.37 13.55 -13.97
N SER A 258 -16.91 13.17 -15.16
CA SER A 258 -17.72 12.53 -16.21
C SER A 258 -17.35 11.07 -16.48
N THR A 259 -16.53 10.45 -15.64
CA THR A 259 -16.10 9.05 -15.82
C THR A 259 -16.77 8.14 -14.80
N VAL A 260 -17.46 7.11 -15.27
CA VAL A 260 -17.94 6.00 -14.45
C VAL A 260 -17.05 4.78 -14.72
N TRP A 261 -16.49 4.21 -13.66
CA TRP A 261 -15.70 3.00 -13.73
C TRP A 261 -16.61 1.81 -13.49
N TYR A 262 -16.40 0.71 -14.21
CA TYR A 262 -17.16 -0.52 -13.99
C TYR A 262 -16.25 -1.74 -14.00
N ARG A 263 -16.61 -2.73 -13.20
CA ARG A 263 -15.85 -3.97 -13.10
C ARG A 263 -16.33 -4.96 -14.16
N GLY A 264 -15.67 -4.94 -15.32
CA GLY A 264 -16.05 -5.76 -16.47
C GLY A 264 -16.07 -7.25 -16.18
N GLY A 265 -15.18 -7.77 -15.32
CA GLY A 265 -15.06 -9.20 -15.05
C GLY A 265 -16.26 -9.85 -14.32
N GLN A 266 -17.23 -9.07 -13.85
CA GLN A 266 -18.40 -9.59 -13.15
C GLN A 266 -19.53 -9.97 -14.11
N ALA A 267 -20.31 -10.99 -13.72
CA ALA A 267 -21.42 -11.51 -14.52
C ALA A 267 -22.50 -10.45 -14.83
N SER A 268 -22.66 -9.45 -13.96
CA SER A 268 -23.62 -8.36 -14.16
C SER A 268 -23.22 -7.09 -13.42
N GLY A 269 -23.80 -5.95 -13.80
CA GLY A 269 -23.74 -4.71 -13.04
C GLY A 269 -24.52 -3.60 -13.71
N SER A 270 -24.54 -2.42 -13.09
CA SER A 270 -25.34 -1.29 -13.55
C SER A 270 -24.89 0.06 -12.99
N PHE A 271 -25.29 1.12 -13.69
CA PHE A 271 -25.32 2.49 -13.18
C PHE A 271 -26.43 3.29 -13.86
N THR A 272 -26.92 4.33 -13.22
CA THR A 272 -27.92 5.26 -13.77
C THR A 272 -27.26 6.58 -14.10
N VAL A 273 -27.46 7.09 -15.32
CA VAL A 273 -27.07 8.44 -15.75
C VAL A 273 -28.28 9.34 -15.68
N THR A 274 -28.15 10.47 -15.00
CA THR A 274 -29.18 11.51 -14.96
C THR A 274 -28.62 12.79 -15.60
N ALA A 275 -29.33 13.32 -16.58
CA ALA A 275 -29.03 14.57 -17.27
C ALA A 275 -30.01 15.66 -16.83
N SER A 276 -29.49 16.87 -16.63
CA SER A 276 -30.30 18.05 -16.33
C SER A 276 -29.85 19.23 -17.18
N ALA A 277 -30.80 19.97 -17.74
CA ALA A 277 -30.57 21.14 -18.60
C ALA A 277 -31.73 22.11 -18.40
N ALA A 278 -31.49 23.39 -18.67
CA ALA A 278 -32.48 24.44 -18.56
C ALA A 278 -32.65 25.16 -19.90
N ASP A 279 -33.89 25.53 -20.20
CA ASP A 279 -34.27 26.39 -21.32
C ASP A 279 -35.38 27.31 -20.83
N ALA A 280 -35.17 28.63 -20.93
CA ALA A 280 -36.04 29.61 -20.28
C ALA A 280 -37.29 29.96 -21.09
N GLN A 281 -37.27 29.72 -22.42
CA GLN A 281 -38.36 30.12 -23.30
C GLN A 281 -39.33 28.97 -23.55
N SER A 282 -38.84 27.86 -24.08
CA SER A 282 -39.67 26.75 -24.53
C SER A 282 -39.56 25.49 -23.67
N GLY A 283 -38.59 25.47 -22.74
CA GLY A 283 -38.38 24.37 -21.80
C GLY A 283 -37.76 23.14 -22.48
N VAL A 284 -37.17 22.24 -21.68
CA VAL A 284 -36.56 21.00 -22.20
C VAL A 284 -37.60 19.92 -22.36
N THR A 285 -37.64 19.27 -23.53
CA THR A 285 -38.64 18.24 -23.86
C THR A 285 -38.08 16.82 -23.87
N SER A 286 -36.81 16.65 -24.24
CA SER A 286 -36.19 15.33 -24.29
C SER A 286 -34.67 15.39 -24.14
N TYR A 287 -34.09 14.26 -23.76
CA TYR A 287 -32.65 14.04 -23.75
C TYR A 287 -32.27 12.93 -24.73
N ALA A 288 -31.22 13.15 -25.52
CA ALA A 288 -30.62 12.13 -26.36
C ALA A 288 -29.54 11.39 -25.56
N MET A 289 -29.92 10.26 -24.96
CA MET A 289 -29.01 9.38 -24.22
C MET A 289 -28.33 8.39 -25.18
N PRO A 290 -27.00 8.19 -25.08
CA PRO A 290 -26.25 7.41 -26.06
C PRO A 290 -26.42 5.90 -25.85
N ASN A 291 -26.43 5.13 -26.94
CA ASN A 291 -26.25 3.69 -26.86
C ASN A 291 -24.76 3.36 -26.58
N LEU A 292 -24.50 2.53 -25.56
CA LEU A 292 -23.15 2.09 -25.20
C LEU A 292 -22.64 0.91 -26.05
N GLY A 293 -23.49 0.33 -26.90
CA GLY A 293 -23.13 -0.76 -27.82
C GLY A 293 -23.42 -2.14 -27.24
N THR A 294 -22.79 -3.16 -27.84
CA THR A 294 -23.04 -4.57 -27.53
C THR A 294 -22.70 -4.91 -26.07
N GLY A 295 -23.59 -5.64 -25.39
CA GLY A 295 -23.42 -6.06 -23.99
C GLY A 295 -24.04 -5.09 -22.96
N TRP A 296 -24.52 -3.93 -23.41
CA TRP A 296 -25.21 -2.94 -22.59
C TRP A 296 -26.70 -2.86 -22.95
N THR A 297 -27.54 -2.51 -21.98
CA THR A 297 -28.94 -2.15 -22.22
C THR A 297 -29.04 -0.86 -23.04
N THR A 298 -30.04 -0.78 -23.91
CA THR A 298 -30.35 0.44 -24.68
C THR A 298 -31.20 1.40 -23.85
N PRO A 299 -30.77 2.65 -23.63
CA PRO A 299 -31.56 3.64 -22.90
C PRO A 299 -32.70 4.21 -23.77
N GLY A 300 -33.75 4.73 -23.12
CA GLY A 300 -34.79 5.55 -23.79
C GLY A 300 -34.44 7.05 -23.84
N THR A 301 -35.45 7.92 -24.00
CA THR A 301 -35.28 9.39 -24.14
C THR A 301 -35.50 10.21 -22.86
N ALA A 302 -35.76 9.55 -21.74
CA ALA A 302 -35.96 10.19 -20.44
C ALA A 302 -34.66 10.81 -19.89
N ALA A 303 -34.80 11.79 -19.00
CA ALA A 303 -33.70 12.49 -18.34
C ALA A 303 -32.83 11.58 -17.44
N SER A 304 -33.38 10.46 -16.96
CA SER A 304 -32.67 9.48 -16.14
C SER A 304 -32.77 8.10 -16.78
N GLN A 305 -31.63 7.44 -16.98
CA GLN A 305 -31.56 6.14 -17.65
C GLN A 305 -30.55 5.20 -17.01
N ALA A 306 -30.98 3.95 -16.82
CA ALA A 306 -30.14 2.87 -16.34
C ALA A 306 -29.38 2.20 -17.50
N TYR A 307 -28.08 2.02 -17.31
CA TYR A 307 -27.20 1.22 -18.15
C TYR A 307 -26.80 0.00 -17.34
N ALA A 308 -27.09 -1.19 -17.87
CA ALA A 308 -26.77 -2.45 -17.23
C ALA A 308 -26.13 -3.43 -18.21
N TRP A 309 -25.34 -4.36 -17.67
CA TRP A 309 -24.79 -5.51 -18.39
C TRP A 309 -25.14 -6.80 -17.64
N SER A 310 -25.28 -7.88 -18.39
CA SER A 310 -25.63 -9.23 -17.89
C SER A 310 -24.68 -10.32 -18.39
N SER A 311 -23.57 -9.91 -19.01
CA SER A 311 -22.51 -10.79 -19.48
C SER A 311 -21.16 -10.24 -19.07
N ALA A 312 -20.23 -11.11 -18.70
CA ALA A 312 -18.88 -10.70 -18.35
C ALA A 312 -18.19 -9.94 -19.49
N ASN A 313 -17.50 -8.88 -19.11
CA ASN A 313 -16.62 -8.02 -19.88
C ASN A 313 -17.30 -7.31 -21.06
N PRO A 314 -18.36 -6.50 -20.81
CA PRO A 314 -18.93 -5.68 -21.88
C PRO A 314 -17.86 -4.72 -22.39
N ALA A 315 -17.77 -4.55 -23.72
CA ALA A 315 -16.78 -3.70 -24.34
C ALA A 315 -16.90 -2.26 -23.82
N ALA A 316 -15.75 -1.62 -23.55
CA ALA A 316 -15.72 -0.24 -23.08
C ALA A 316 -16.29 0.68 -24.17
N PRO A 317 -17.39 1.39 -23.89
CA PRO A 317 -18.07 2.21 -24.90
C PRO A 317 -17.28 3.46 -25.32
N GLY A 318 -16.28 3.86 -24.52
CA GLY A 318 -15.55 5.11 -24.67
C GLY A 318 -16.41 6.33 -24.31
N THR A 319 -15.96 7.50 -24.74
CA THR A 319 -16.66 8.76 -24.50
C THR A 319 -17.92 8.85 -25.36
N LYS A 320 -19.07 9.13 -24.74
CA LYS A 320 -20.38 9.24 -25.41
C LYS A 320 -21.08 10.58 -25.12
N PRO A 321 -21.70 11.21 -26.14
CA PRO A 321 -22.38 12.49 -25.98
C PRO A 321 -23.80 12.35 -25.43
N VAL A 322 -24.25 13.38 -24.71
CA VAL A 322 -25.63 13.60 -24.23
C VAL A 322 -26.04 15.02 -24.62
N THR A 323 -27.18 15.16 -25.28
CA THR A 323 -27.77 16.47 -25.63
C THR A 323 -29.20 16.60 -25.12
N ALA A 324 -29.66 17.84 -24.95
CA ALA A 324 -31.04 18.18 -24.62
C ALA A 324 -31.70 18.89 -25.80
N THR A 325 -33.01 18.69 -25.98
CA THR A 325 -33.81 19.34 -27.02
C THR A 325 -34.96 20.11 -26.39
N ASN A 326 -35.14 21.38 -26.76
CA ASN A 326 -36.26 22.20 -26.29
C ASN A 326 -37.53 22.05 -27.15
N ALA A 327 -38.64 22.66 -26.76
CA ALA A 327 -39.89 22.53 -27.51
C ALA A 327 -39.85 23.22 -28.89
N ALA A 328 -38.94 24.17 -29.11
CA ALA A 328 -38.65 24.75 -30.44
C ALA A 328 -37.82 23.84 -31.36
N GLY A 329 -37.31 22.71 -30.84
CA GLY A 329 -36.51 21.74 -31.61
C GLY A 329 -35.03 22.10 -31.71
N LEU A 330 -34.56 23.07 -30.92
CA LEU A 330 -33.14 23.42 -30.82
C LEU A 330 -32.43 22.43 -29.89
N VAL A 331 -31.21 22.06 -30.26
CA VAL A 331 -30.39 21.05 -29.57
C VAL A 331 -29.23 21.75 -28.86
N SER A 332 -29.03 21.40 -27.59
CA SER A 332 -27.92 21.93 -26.78
C SER A 332 -26.55 21.51 -27.33
N ALA A 333 -25.49 22.18 -26.89
CA ALA A 333 -24.16 21.59 -26.96
C ALA A 333 -24.13 20.25 -26.18
N ALA A 334 -23.24 19.33 -26.60
CA ALA A 334 -23.14 18.02 -25.98
C ALA A 334 -22.36 18.08 -24.67
N ALA A 335 -22.92 17.51 -23.61
CA ALA A 335 -22.14 16.98 -22.51
C ALA A 335 -21.63 15.58 -22.90
N SER A 336 -20.60 15.07 -22.25
CA SER A 336 -20.16 13.70 -22.50
C SER A 336 -19.78 13.00 -21.22
N PHE A 337 -19.99 11.69 -21.19
CA PHE A 337 -19.46 10.82 -20.16
C PHE A 337 -18.72 9.64 -20.78
N THR A 338 -17.86 9.03 -19.97
CA THR A 338 -17.09 7.86 -20.36
C THR A 338 -17.38 6.76 -19.36
N ALA A 339 -17.78 5.57 -19.85
CA ALA A 339 -17.76 4.37 -19.05
C ALA A 339 -16.49 3.57 -19.38
N THR A 340 -15.65 3.34 -18.37
CA THR A 340 -14.35 2.67 -18.54
C THR A 340 -14.30 1.42 -17.69
N ALA A 341 -13.85 0.31 -18.27
CA ALA A 341 -13.64 -0.93 -17.53
C ALA A 341 -12.44 -0.78 -16.60
N ASP A 342 -12.60 -1.21 -15.36
CA ASP A 342 -11.51 -1.38 -14.41
C ASP A 342 -11.60 -2.76 -13.74
N ASN A 343 -10.63 -3.59 -14.10
CA ASN A 343 -10.54 -4.99 -13.71
C ASN A 343 -9.23 -5.27 -12.96
N ALA A 344 -8.38 -4.26 -12.76
CA ALA A 344 -7.11 -4.40 -12.10
C ALA A 344 -7.25 -4.00 -10.63
N GLY A 345 -6.59 -4.72 -9.73
CA GLY A 345 -6.43 -4.23 -8.37
C GLY A 345 -5.30 -3.19 -8.30
N PRO A 346 -5.10 -2.56 -7.13
CA PRO A 346 -4.03 -1.60 -6.92
C PRO A 346 -2.64 -2.15 -7.28
N THR A 347 -1.71 -1.27 -7.67
CA THR A 347 -0.33 -1.61 -8.02
C THR A 347 0.68 -0.72 -7.27
N GLY A 348 1.95 -1.14 -7.21
CA GLY A 348 3.01 -0.34 -6.57
C GLY A 348 2.94 -0.26 -5.04
N GLY A 349 2.07 -1.05 -4.40
CA GLY A 349 2.08 -1.25 -2.95
C GLY A 349 3.12 -2.28 -2.52
N GLY A 350 3.14 -2.58 -1.21
CA GLY A 350 4.11 -3.51 -0.64
C GLY A 350 3.83 -3.84 0.81
N VAL A 351 4.55 -4.84 1.32
CA VAL A 351 4.60 -5.21 2.74
C VAL A 351 6.03 -5.62 3.07
N ASP A 352 6.54 -5.17 4.21
CA ASP A 352 7.90 -5.44 4.64
C ASP A 352 8.01 -5.61 6.16
N HIS A 353 9.00 -6.40 6.58
CA HIS A 353 9.38 -6.61 7.98
C HIS A 353 10.85 -7.04 8.05
N ALA A 354 11.41 -7.16 9.25
CA ALA A 354 12.77 -7.69 9.41
C ALA A 354 12.83 -9.17 8.98
N ASP A 355 13.94 -9.56 8.33
CA ASP A 355 14.21 -10.96 7.95
C ASP A 355 15.05 -11.65 9.02
N GLY A 356 14.85 -12.95 9.21
CA GLY A 356 15.58 -13.76 10.18
C GLY A 356 15.09 -13.58 11.62
N ALA A 357 16.01 -13.66 12.57
CA ALA A 357 15.72 -13.61 14.00
C ALA A 357 14.93 -12.34 14.36
N SER A 358 13.84 -12.49 15.10
CA SER A 358 12.91 -11.39 15.39
C SER A 358 12.64 -11.26 16.89
N PRO A 359 12.43 -10.02 17.40
CA PRO A 359 12.03 -9.79 18.78
C PRO A 359 10.58 -10.24 19.05
N ALA A 360 10.14 -10.11 20.30
CA ALA A 360 8.79 -10.49 20.73
C ALA A 360 7.65 -9.90 19.87
N THR A 361 7.85 -8.68 19.41
CA THR A 361 6.92 -7.96 18.53
C THR A 361 7.54 -7.81 17.15
N VAL A 362 6.81 -8.17 16.10
CA VAL A 362 7.25 -7.97 14.72
C VAL A 362 6.64 -6.67 14.19
N THR A 363 7.48 -5.69 13.89
CA THR A 363 7.05 -4.45 13.22
C THR A 363 6.92 -4.71 11.72
N VAL A 364 5.73 -4.45 11.17
CA VAL A 364 5.40 -4.66 9.75
C VAL A 364 5.01 -3.32 9.12
N THR A 365 5.68 -2.94 8.04
CA THR A 365 5.33 -1.78 7.22
C THR A 365 4.62 -2.22 5.96
N PHE A 366 3.70 -1.42 5.47
CA PHE A 366 2.98 -1.70 4.22
C PHE A 366 2.45 -0.42 3.59
N SER A 367 2.16 -0.51 2.30
CA SER A 367 1.51 0.53 1.51
C SER A 367 0.48 -0.09 0.57
N ALA A 368 -0.64 0.61 0.37
CA ALA A 368 -1.70 0.15 -0.53
C ALA A 368 -1.34 0.30 -2.02
N GLY A 369 -0.32 1.09 -2.33
CA GLY A 369 0.01 1.48 -3.70
C GLY A 369 -0.96 2.52 -4.25
N THR A 370 -1.05 2.56 -5.57
CA THR A 370 -1.97 3.41 -6.33
C THR A 370 -2.80 2.56 -7.27
N ASP A 371 -3.94 3.09 -7.67
CA ASP A 371 -4.77 2.47 -8.70
C ASP A 371 -5.16 3.54 -9.71
N ALA A 372 -4.94 3.25 -11.00
CA ALA A 372 -5.17 4.19 -12.10
C ALA A 372 -6.64 4.20 -12.56
N GLY A 373 -7.44 3.21 -12.15
CA GLY A 373 -8.85 3.07 -12.48
C GLY A 373 -9.75 3.75 -11.44
N ALA A 374 -10.58 2.97 -10.76
CA ALA A 374 -11.50 3.43 -9.73
C ALA A 374 -10.79 4.01 -8.49
N GLY A 375 -9.48 3.82 -8.39
CA GLY A 375 -8.65 4.24 -7.29
C GLY A 375 -8.75 3.29 -6.09
N VAL A 376 -7.79 3.40 -5.18
CA VAL A 376 -7.70 2.53 -4.00
C VAL A 376 -8.87 2.75 -3.03
N ASN A 377 -9.45 1.66 -2.51
CA ASN A 377 -10.34 1.74 -1.36
C ASN A 377 -9.52 1.79 -0.06
N GLY A 378 -9.35 3.00 0.47
CA GLY A 378 -8.55 3.26 1.68
C GLY A 378 -9.02 2.60 2.97
N THR A 379 -10.15 1.87 2.95
CA THR A 379 -10.65 1.12 4.12
C THR A 379 -10.58 -0.39 3.95
N SER A 380 -10.13 -0.87 2.79
CA SER A 380 -10.13 -2.29 2.43
C SER A 380 -8.88 -3.07 2.86
N GLY A 381 -7.85 -2.35 3.33
CA GLY A 381 -6.55 -2.94 3.64
C GLY A 381 -6.65 -4.01 4.74
N THR A 382 -6.08 -5.18 4.50
CA THR A 382 -5.98 -6.25 5.50
C THR A 382 -4.55 -6.77 5.57
N LEU A 383 -3.98 -6.75 6.78
CA LEU A 383 -2.68 -7.36 7.05
C LEU A 383 -2.89 -8.80 7.51
N GLN A 384 -2.24 -9.72 6.81
CA GLN A 384 -2.36 -11.15 7.05
C GLN A 384 -0.99 -11.78 7.28
N ARG A 385 -0.98 -12.89 8.01
CA ARG A 385 0.24 -13.62 8.37
C ARG A 385 0.03 -15.11 8.19
N ALA A 386 1.04 -15.78 7.67
CA ALA A 386 1.15 -17.24 7.66
C ALA A 386 2.20 -17.69 8.67
N VAL A 387 2.04 -18.90 9.20
CA VAL A 387 2.90 -19.46 10.26
C VAL A 387 3.48 -20.80 9.81
N ALA A 388 4.76 -21.04 10.12
CA ALA A 388 5.42 -22.34 9.98
C ALA A 388 6.15 -22.72 11.28
N THR A 389 6.46 -24.00 11.44
CA THR A 389 7.35 -24.49 12.51
C THR A 389 8.80 -24.08 12.22
N LEU A 390 9.54 -23.63 13.23
CA LEU A 390 10.97 -23.36 13.14
C LEU A 390 11.74 -24.53 13.78
N THR A 391 12.65 -25.15 13.03
CA THR A 391 13.54 -26.22 13.51
C THR A 391 14.99 -25.85 13.21
N GLY A 392 15.81 -25.64 14.23
CA GLY A 392 17.08 -24.93 14.08
C GLY A 392 16.82 -23.55 13.46
N SER A 393 17.48 -23.21 12.36
CA SER A 393 17.18 -22.01 11.55
C SER A 393 16.23 -22.24 10.37
N THR A 394 15.77 -23.48 10.14
CA THR A 394 14.97 -23.81 8.96
C THR A 394 13.48 -23.69 9.27
N CYS A 395 12.77 -22.94 8.43
CA CYS A 395 11.33 -22.84 8.48
C CYS A 395 10.71 -24.00 7.70
N GLY A 396 9.71 -24.65 8.28
CA GLY A 396 8.87 -25.63 7.58
C GLY A 396 7.94 -24.98 6.56
N ALA A 397 6.96 -25.75 6.08
CA ALA A 397 5.92 -25.22 5.20
C ALA A 397 5.01 -24.23 5.93
N PHE A 398 4.75 -23.08 5.30
CA PHE A 398 3.80 -22.09 5.81
C PHE A 398 2.36 -22.56 5.59
N GLY A 399 1.53 -22.38 6.62
CA GLY A 399 0.09 -22.57 6.52
C GLY A 399 -0.61 -21.46 5.73
N ALA A 400 -1.95 -21.49 5.74
CA ALA A 400 -2.75 -20.44 5.12
C ALA A 400 -2.55 -19.09 5.82
N PHE A 401 -2.59 -18.00 5.05
CA PHE A 401 -2.60 -16.65 5.58
C PHE A 401 -3.92 -16.37 6.31
N ALA A 402 -3.82 -15.78 7.49
CA ALA A 402 -4.96 -15.30 8.27
C ALA A 402 -4.75 -13.83 8.67
N THR A 403 -5.83 -13.06 8.76
CA THR A 403 -5.78 -11.67 9.24
C THR A 403 -5.26 -11.64 10.67
N VAL A 404 -4.23 -10.82 10.91
CA VAL A 404 -3.68 -10.65 12.26
C VAL A 404 -4.70 -9.93 13.15
N THR A 405 -4.63 -10.13 14.47
CA THR A 405 -5.50 -9.41 15.41
C THR A 405 -5.29 -7.90 15.26
N GLY A 406 -6.36 -7.14 14.98
CA GLY A 406 -6.26 -5.71 14.67
C GLY A 406 -5.80 -5.38 13.24
N GLY A 407 -5.63 -6.39 12.39
CA GLY A 407 -5.15 -6.26 11.01
C GLY A 407 -6.21 -5.88 9.97
N THR A 408 -7.39 -5.41 10.38
CA THR A 408 -8.42 -4.88 9.45
C THR A 408 -8.34 -3.36 9.42
N ASN A 409 -8.03 -2.81 8.25
CA ASN A 409 -7.66 -1.42 8.04
C ASN A 409 -6.62 -0.87 9.04
N PRO A 410 -5.49 -1.57 9.26
CA PRO A 410 -4.49 -1.16 10.24
C PRO A 410 -3.69 0.05 9.75
N ALA A 411 -3.15 0.84 10.69
CA ALA A 411 -2.15 1.85 10.40
C ALA A 411 -0.77 1.21 10.16
N SER A 412 0.03 1.82 9.29
CA SER A 412 1.42 1.43 9.01
C SER A 412 2.38 2.45 9.65
N PRO A 413 3.43 2.03 10.38
CA PRO A 413 3.78 0.64 10.71
C PRO A 413 2.81 -0.01 11.71
N PHE A 414 2.62 -1.32 11.59
CA PHE A 414 1.84 -2.15 12.52
C PHE A 414 2.76 -2.98 13.41
N SER A 415 2.45 -3.05 14.71
CA SER A 415 3.21 -3.82 15.70
C SER A 415 2.48 -5.12 16.03
N ASP A 416 2.95 -6.24 15.50
CA ASP A 416 2.35 -7.55 15.76
C ASP A 416 3.00 -8.23 16.97
N ALA A 417 2.32 -8.18 18.11
CA ALA A 417 2.77 -8.76 19.39
C ALA A 417 2.24 -10.18 19.64
N THR A 418 1.56 -10.78 18.66
CA THR A 418 1.01 -12.15 18.78
C THR A 418 1.90 -13.31 18.31
N PRO A 419 3.06 -13.10 17.63
CA PRO A 419 3.99 -14.19 17.36
C PRO A 419 4.46 -14.90 18.64
N THR A 420 4.49 -16.23 18.60
CA THR A 420 5.06 -17.10 19.63
C THR A 420 6.41 -17.67 19.19
N THR A 421 7.19 -18.16 20.15
CA THR A 421 8.47 -18.83 19.90
C THR A 421 8.32 -20.21 19.22
N GLY A 422 9.41 -20.73 18.65
CA GLY A 422 9.47 -21.98 17.88
C GLY A 422 8.80 -21.91 16.51
N ARG A 423 8.63 -20.70 15.95
CA ARG A 423 7.82 -20.48 14.73
C ARG A 423 8.49 -19.49 13.77
N CYS A 424 8.15 -19.63 12.50
CA CYS A 424 8.42 -18.66 11.45
C CYS A 424 7.15 -17.97 10.99
N TYR A 425 7.27 -16.72 10.56
CA TYR A 425 6.17 -15.86 10.14
C TYR A 425 6.53 -15.16 8.84
N THR A 426 5.59 -15.14 7.90
CA THR A 426 5.63 -14.30 6.71
C THR A 426 4.32 -13.53 6.61
N TYR A 427 4.37 -12.34 6.01
CA TYR A 427 3.25 -11.41 5.98
C TYR A 427 2.85 -11.08 4.55
N GLN A 428 1.55 -10.86 4.36
CA GLN A 428 0.99 -10.31 3.14
C GLN A 428 0.00 -9.18 3.47
N TYR A 429 -0.09 -8.19 2.60
CA TYR A 429 -1.05 -7.10 2.68
C TYR A 429 -2.00 -7.18 1.49
N VAL A 430 -3.29 -7.37 1.77
CA VAL A 430 -4.33 -7.48 0.75
C VAL A 430 -5.14 -6.19 0.76
N VAL A 431 -5.24 -5.53 -0.38
CA VAL A 431 -5.99 -4.28 -0.54
C VAL A 431 -6.85 -4.33 -1.78
N ALA A 432 -8.00 -3.67 -1.74
CA ALA A 432 -8.90 -3.55 -2.86
C ALA A 432 -8.95 -2.13 -3.42
N ASP A 433 -9.28 -2.00 -4.69
CA ASP A 433 -9.77 -0.74 -5.25
C ASP A 433 -11.24 -0.46 -4.81
N ARG A 434 -11.82 0.64 -5.29
CA ARG A 434 -13.22 1.01 -4.97
C ARG A 434 -14.27 0.18 -5.68
N LEU A 435 -13.91 -0.62 -6.68
CA LEU A 435 -14.75 -1.63 -7.30
C LEU A 435 -14.63 -2.99 -6.60
N GLY A 436 -13.66 -3.13 -5.69
CA GLY A 436 -13.29 -4.32 -4.92
C GLY A 436 -12.25 -5.24 -5.60
N ASN A 437 -11.59 -4.83 -6.69
CA ASN A 437 -10.52 -5.62 -7.31
C ASN A 437 -9.36 -5.68 -6.31
N THR A 438 -9.00 -6.88 -5.88
CA THR A 438 -8.00 -7.08 -4.82
C THR A 438 -6.62 -7.36 -5.39
N THR A 439 -5.60 -6.73 -4.81
CA THR A 439 -4.19 -7.09 -4.99
C THR A 439 -3.62 -7.60 -3.67
N THR A 440 -2.82 -8.65 -3.74
CA THR A 440 -2.06 -9.18 -2.60
C THR A 440 -0.59 -8.85 -2.79
N TYR A 441 -0.03 -8.10 -1.85
CA TYR A 441 1.41 -7.87 -1.76
C TYR A 441 1.98 -8.83 -0.72
N ALA A 442 2.97 -9.64 -1.09
CA ALA A 442 3.62 -10.59 -0.17
C ALA A 442 5.07 -10.20 0.08
N SER A 443 5.54 -10.35 1.32
CA SER A 443 6.95 -10.19 1.64
C SER A 443 7.73 -11.46 1.29
N GLY A 444 8.91 -11.31 0.69
CA GLY A 444 9.86 -12.43 0.52
C GLY A 444 10.64 -12.78 1.80
N LYS A 445 10.48 -12.00 2.87
CA LYS A 445 11.22 -12.15 4.13
C LYS A 445 10.47 -13.06 5.11
N VAL A 446 11.21 -13.62 6.07
CA VAL A 446 10.69 -14.53 7.09
C VAL A 446 11.19 -14.12 8.48
N ALA A 447 10.26 -13.72 9.35
CA ALA A 447 10.54 -13.47 10.76
C ALA A 447 10.60 -14.81 11.53
N LYS A 448 11.67 -15.05 12.27
CA LYS A 448 11.94 -16.27 13.05
C LYS A 448 11.93 -15.97 14.54
N ARG A 449 11.03 -16.60 15.30
CA ARG A 449 10.99 -16.51 16.77
C ARG A 449 11.57 -17.78 17.36
N TYR A 450 12.81 -17.72 17.82
CA TYR A 450 13.49 -18.86 18.46
C TYR A 450 12.94 -19.12 19.87
N ALA A 451 12.98 -20.37 20.32
CA ALA A 451 12.48 -20.78 21.65
C ALA A 451 13.48 -20.54 22.78
N THR A 452 14.77 -20.55 22.47
CA THR A 452 15.87 -20.43 23.43
C THR A 452 17.05 -19.76 22.74
N TYR A 453 17.94 -19.13 23.50
CA TYR A 453 19.22 -18.62 23.00
C TYR A 453 20.02 -19.70 22.26
N ALA A 454 20.18 -20.88 22.87
CA ALA A 454 20.91 -22.00 22.28
C ALA A 454 20.37 -22.42 20.91
N ALA A 455 19.05 -22.50 20.75
CA ALA A 455 18.41 -22.79 19.48
C ALA A 455 18.62 -21.70 18.40
N ALA A 456 18.79 -20.44 18.81
CA ALA A 456 19.12 -19.36 17.88
C ALA A 456 20.57 -19.48 17.41
N VAL A 457 21.52 -19.56 18.34
CA VAL A 457 22.96 -19.69 18.07
C VAL A 457 23.27 -20.93 17.23
N SER A 458 22.80 -22.11 17.67
CA SER A 458 23.00 -23.37 16.93
C SER A 458 22.22 -23.43 15.62
N GLY A 459 21.20 -22.57 15.45
CA GLY A 459 20.43 -22.47 14.23
C GLY A 459 21.19 -21.75 13.13
N GLU A 460 21.98 -20.73 13.45
CA GLU A 460 22.62 -19.87 12.44
C GLU A 460 23.45 -20.67 11.43
N ALA A 461 23.21 -20.42 10.14
CA ALA A 461 23.75 -21.25 9.06
C ALA A 461 25.29 -21.25 8.99
N THR A 462 25.93 -20.23 9.56
CA THR A 462 27.38 -20.07 9.61
C THR A 462 27.99 -20.52 10.93
N ILE A 463 27.22 -21.12 11.87
CA ILE A 463 27.77 -21.60 13.14
C ILE A 463 28.86 -22.64 12.89
N GLY A 464 30.04 -22.40 13.46
CA GLY A 464 31.21 -23.27 13.34
C GLY A 464 31.45 -24.11 14.60
N ARG A 465 31.49 -23.45 15.77
CA ARG A 465 31.60 -24.08 17.09
C ARG A 465 30.74 -23.34 18.09
N TYR A 466 30.25 -24.05 19.09
CA TYR A 466 29.46 -23.50 20.17
C TYR A 466 29.82 -24.17 21.49
N TYR A 467 30.76 -23.60 22.21
CA TYR A 467 31.24 -24.13 23.48
C TYR A 467 30.27 -23.74 24.60
N ARG A 468 29.49 -24.75 25.02
CA ARG A 468 28.54 -24.71 26.14
C ARG A 468 29.29 -25.19 27.36
N LEU A 469 29.92 -24.27 28.09
CA LEU A 469 30.99 -24.51 29.08
C LEU A 469 30.46 -25.09 30.40
N ASN A 470 29.53 -26.04 30.29
CA ASN A 470 28.67 -26.51 31.35
C ASN A 470 29.22 -27.69 32.15
N GLU A 471 30.47 -28.05 31.87
CA GLU A 471 31.04 -29.25 32.41
C GLU A 471 31.26 -29.13 33.92
N SER A 472 31.33 -30.27 34.59
CA SER A 472 31.60 -30.34 36.02
C SER A 472 32.87 -31.13 36.26
N MET A 473 33.61 -30.74 37.29
CA MET A 473 34.81 -31.46 37.73
C MET A 473 34.47 -32.93 38.05
N ILE A 474 35.17 -33.88 37.42
CA ILE A 474 34.93 -35.32 37.63
C ILE A 474 35.50 -35.76 38.98
N VAL A 475 36.69 -35.27 39.31
CA VAL A 475 37.36 -35.47 40.60
C VAL A 475 38.07 -34.18 40.97
N ALA A 476 37.88 -33.73 42.19
CA ALA A 476 38.78 -32.80 42.87
C ALA A 476 39.10 -33.35 44.27
N ASP A 477 40.37 -33.25 44.61
CA ASP A 477 40.91 -33.53 45.93
C ASP A 477 42.06 -32.55 46.22
N ASN A 478 41.89 -31.62 47.16
CA ASN A 478 42.91 -30.67 47.58
C ASN A 478 43.91 -31.24 48.60
N MET A 479 43.84 -32.56 48.85
CA MET A 479 44.62 -33.33 49.80
C MET A 479 44.59 -32.82 51.25
N ALA A 480 43.66 -31.91 51.57
CA ALA A 480 43.48 -31.41 52.92
C ALA A 480 42.99 -32.52 53.85
N GLY A 481 43.51 -32.49 55.07
CA GLY A 481 43.17 -33.44 56.11
C GLY A 481 44.15 -33.40 57.26
N THR A 482 43.87 -34.18 58.30
CA THR A 482 44.75 -34.31 59.45
C THR A 482 46.00 -35.10 59.06
N THR A 483 47.18 -34.61 59.45
CA THR A 483 48.46 -35.30 59.27
C THR A 483 48.39 -36.74 59.76
N GLY A 484 48.95 -37.68 58.98
CA GLY A 484 48.95 -39.10 59.31
C GLY A 484 47.73 -39.88 58.83
N THR A 485 46.69 -39.20 58.34
CA THR A 485 45.49 -39.86 57.79
C THR A 485 45.84 -40.64 56.52
N VAL A 486 45.31 -41.86 56.40
CA VAL A 486 45.43 -42.71 55.21
C VAL A 486 44.49 -42.19 54.12
N LEU A 487 44.98 -42.04 52.89
CA LEU A 487 44.23 -41.42 51.79
C LEU A 487 42.86 -42.08 51.54
N GLN A 488 42.79 -43.41 51.63
CA GLN A 488 41.58 -44.18 51.32
C GLN A 488 40.44 -43.95 52.31
N THR A 489 40.70 -43.37 53.48
CA THR A 489 39.68 -43.16 54.53
C THR A 489 38.96 -41.82 54.41
N ARG A 490 39.28 -41.00 53.41
CA ARG A 490 38.62 -39.71 53.17
C ARG A 490 38.16 -39.55 51.72
N PRO A 491 37.02 -38.89 51.48
CA PRO A 491 36.67 -38.40 50.15
C PRO A 491 37.38 -37.08 49.84
N GLY A 492 37.57 -36.77 48.56
CA GLY A 492 37.92 -35.43 48.07
C GLY A 492 36.70 -34.50 48.01
N GLU A 493 36.86 -33.27 47.50
CA GLU A 493 35.80 -32.24 47.49
C GLU A 493 34.60 -32.60 46.61
N THR A 494 34.84 -33.40 45.56
CA THR A 494 33.78 -33.95 44.69
C THR A 494 33.07 -35.17 45.28
N GLY A 495 33.47 -35.64 46.47
CA GLY A 495 33.02 -36.89 47.05
C GLY A 495 33.74 -38.14 46.52
N ALA A 496 34.67 -37.97 45.57
CA ALA A 496 35.46 -39.08 45.02
C ALA A 496 36.36 -39.73 46.07
N THR A 497 36.45 -41.06 46.07
CA THR A 497 37.29 -41.86 46.96
C THR A 497 38.46 -42.47 46.20
N TRP A 498 39.57 -42.71 46.89
CA TRP A 498 40.78 -43.29 46.29
C TRP A 498 40.91 -44.79 46.57
N THR A 499 41.08 -45.58 45.51
CA THR A 499 41.34 -47.02 45.61
C THR A 499 42.82 -47.31 45.34
N LYS A 500 43.47 -47.98 46.28
CA LYS A 500 44.86 -48.43 46.17
C LYS A 500 44.96 -49.69 45.31
N VAL A 501 45.97 -49.76 44.45
CA VAL A 501 46.30 -50.96 43.66
C VAL A 501 47.52 -51.67 44.25
N GLY A 502 47.35 -52.96 44.54
CA GLY A 502 48.40 -53.80 45.14
C GLY A 502 48.57 -53.63 46.65
N THR A 503 49.64 -54.21 47.19
CA THR A 503 49.91 -54.29 48.65
C THR A 503 50.97 -53.31 49.13
N ASN A 504 51.43 -52.38 48.27
CA ASN A 504 52.44 -51.39 48.63
C ASN A 504 51.93 -50.40 49.70
N GLY A 505 52.86 -49.68 50.35
CA GLY A 505 52.56 -48.71 51.41
C GLY A 505 51.53 -47.63 51.02
N ASP A 506 50.76 -47.19 52.02
CA ASP A 506 49.61 -46.28 51.87
C ASP A 506 50.02 -44.84 51.51
N GLY A 507 49.08 -44.07 50.95
CA GLY A 507 49.21 -42.62 50.81
C GLY A 507 48.84 -41.98 52.14
N ILE A 508 49.69 -41.10 52.66
CA ILE A 508 49.50 -40.44 53.96
C ILE A 508 49.44 -38.94 53.77
N ILE A 509 48.47 -38.29 54.43
CA ILE A 509 48.35 -36.83 54.46
C ILE A 509 49.44 -36.23 55.35
N THR A 510 50.12 -35.20 54.84
CA THR A 510 51.21 -34.48 55.51
C THR A 510 50.70 -33.25 56.26
N LEU A 511 51.56 -32.63 57.08
CA LEU A 511 51.26 -31.40 57.82
C LEU A 511 50.79 -30.22 56.96
N ASN A 512 51.13 -30.19 55.68
CA ASN A 512 50.74 -29.11 54.77
C ASN A 512 49.49 -29.46 53.93
N GLY A 513 48.74 -30.50 54.28
CA GLY A 513 47.59 -30.93 53.48
C GLY A 513 47.97 -31.52 52.12
N ARG A 514 49.09 -32.25 52.06
CA ARG A 514 49.57 -32.95 50.85
C ARG A 514 49.53 -34.44 51.03
N VAL A 515 49.54 -35.21 49.95
CA VAL A 515 49.70 -36.67 50.00
C VAL A 515 51.11 -37.09 49.58
N ARG A 516 51.68 -38.02 50.35
CA ARG A 516 52.96 -38.71 50.05
C ARG A 516 52.85 -40.19 50.32
N LYS A 517 53.82 -40.99 49.86
CA LYS A 517 53.90 -42.40 50.24
C LYS A 517 54.26 -42.57 51.72
N GLY A 518 53.57 -43.48 52.38
CA GLY A 518 53.79 -43.95 53.74
C GLY A 518 54.43 -45.33 53.79
N GLY A 519 55.30 -45.53 54.78
CA GLY A 519 56.04 -46.78 54.99
C GLY A 519 57.24 -46.97 54.05
N ASN A 520 58.20 -47.81 54.48
CA ASN A 520 59.38 -48.16 53.69
C ASN A 520 59.02 -49.31 52.74
N GLY A 521 59.14 -49.10 51.42
CA GLY A 521 58.88 -50.13 50.43
C GLY A 521 59.30 -49.72 49.03
N SER A 522 59.92 -50.66 48.33
CA SER A 522 60.69 -50.46 47.09
C SER A 522 59.92 -50.15 45.81
N TYR A 523 58.59 -50.10 45.88
CA TYR A 523 57.74 -49.95 44.71
C TYR A 523 56.73 -48.83 44.90
N GLY A 524 56.54 -48.03 43.85
CA GLY A 524 55.48 -47.06 43.75
C GLY A 524 54.09 -47.67 43.99
N THR A 525 53.20 -46.90 44.59
CA THR A 525 51.80 -47.27 44.85
C THR A 525 50.90 -46.50 43.89
N LEU A 526 50.09 -47.20 43.10
CA LEU A 526 49.09 -46.60 42.22
C LEU A 526 47.76 -46.45 42.95
N TYR A 527 47.13 -45.29 42.77
CA TYR A 527 45.78 -44.98 43.20
C TYR A 527 44.93 -44.61 41.99
N TYR A 528 43.66 -44.98 42.01
CA TYR A 528 42.66 -44.48 41.07
C TYR A 528 41.41 -43.98 41.82
N ALA A 529 40.78 -42.96 41.27
CA ALA A 529 39.60 -42.35 41.86
C ALA A 529 38.31 -43.10 41.51
N SER A 530 37.30 -42.99 42.38
CA SER A 530 35.95 -43.52 42.13
C SER A 530 35.17 -42.74 41.07
N GLY A 531 35.55 -41.48 40.78
CA GLY A 531 35.03 -40.72 39.65
C GLY A 531 35.38 -41.40 38.32
N VAL A 532 34.39 -41.54 37.44
CA VAL A 532 34.53 -42.18 36.13
C VAL A 532 34.40 -41.10 35.05
N PRO A 533 35.47 -40.82 34.28
CA PRO A 533 35.37 -39.96 33.12
C PRO A 533 34.35 -40.47 32.10
N PRO A 534 33.47 -39.61 31.56
CA PRO A 534 32.43 -40.01 30.62
C PRO A 534 32.98 -40.40 29.24
N THR A 535 34.14 -39.85 28.87
CA THR A 535 34.84 -40.14 27.62
C THR A 535 36.31 -40.43 27.91
N ALA A 536 37.04 -40.90 26.89
CA ALA A 536 38.48 -41.07 26.99
C ALA A 536 39.24 -39.74 26.96
N ASP A 537 38.57 -38.67 26.60
CA ASP A 537 39.14 -37.35 26.44
C ASP A 537 38.92 -36.59 27.74
N TYR A 538 39.97 -36.53 28.54
CA TYR A 538 39.97 -35.79 29.80
C TYR A 538 41.41 -35.53 30.22
N LYS A 539 41.56 -34.63 31.18
CA LYS A 539 42.85 -34.26 31.72
C LYS A 539 42.93 -34.61 33.20
N VAL A 540 44.09 -35.08 33.63
CA VAL A 540 44.44 -35.25 35.05
C VAL A 540 45.48 -34.21 35.39
N GLU A 541 45.28 -33.49 36.48
CA GLU A 541 46.14 -32.38 36.90
C GLU A 541 46.50 -32.52 38.36
N ALA A 542 47.70 -32.10 38.72
CA ALA A 542 48.10 -32.01 40.11
C ALA A 542 49.14 -30.93 40.34
N LEU A 543 49.10 -30.34 41.53
CA LEU A 543 50.20 -29.55 42.03
C LEU A 543 51.22 -30.48 42.71
N SER A 544 52.35 -30.69 42.02
CA SER A 544 53.49 -31.49 42.47
C SER A 544 54.40 -30.63 43.34
N ALA A 545 54.65 -31.06 44.58
CA ALA A 545 55.64 -30.45 45.46
C ALA A 545 56.88 -31.33 45.58
N GLN A 546 58.06 -30.73 45.44
CA GLN A 546 59.31 -31.29 45.92
C GLN A 546 59.68 -30.65 47.26
N LYS A 547 59.75 -31.46 48.30
CA LYS A 547 60.37 -31.08 49.58
C LYS A 547 61.89 -31.30 49.52
N ALA A 548 62.63 -30.62 50.40
CA ALA A 548 64.10 -30.48 50.39
C ALA A 548 64.88 -31.74 49.94
N ASP A 549 65.92 -31.52 49.12
CA ASP A 549 66.90 -32.55 48.76
C ASP A 549 68.11 -32.41 49.68
N ASP A 550 68.31 -33.33 50.60
CA ASP A 550 69.44 -33.31 51.52
C ASP A 550 70.66 -34.08 50.95
N GLY A 551 70.83 -33.99 49.63
CA GLY A 551 72.03 -34.39 48.90
C GLY A 551 72.16 -35.89 48.60
N ASN A 552 71.20 -36.72 49.00
CA ASN A 552 71.18 -38.15 48.64
C ASN A 552 69.79 -38.83 48.76
N ARG A 553 68.69 -38.09 48.99
CA ARG A 553 67.40 -38.70 49.37
C ARG A 553 66.25 -38.51 48.39
N LEU A 554 66.43 -37.72 47.32
CA LEU A 554 65.55 -37.78 46.15
C LEU A 554 65.99 -38.83 45.11
N GLY A 555 67.12 -39.52 45.33
CA GLY A 555 67.60 -40.54 44.40
C GLY A 555 66.59 -41.70 44.26
N ASN A 556 65.91 -41.74 43.12
CA ASN A 556 64.90 -42.71 42.70
C ASN A 556 63.47 -42.54 43.27
N ASP A 557 63.12 -41.39 43.86
CA ASP A 557 61.73 -41.08 44.24
C ASP A 557 60.91 -40.66 43.01
N VAL A 558 59.66 -41.08 42.97
CA VAL A 558 58.73 -40.84 41.87
C VAL A 558 57.33 -40.51 42.35
N HIS A 559 56.66 -39.67 41.56
CA HIS A 559 55.22 -39.59 41.56
C HIS A 559 54.74 -39.32 40.13
N GLY A 560 53.47 -39.54 39.85
CA GLY A 560 52.97 -39.31 38.50
C GLY A 560 51.47 -39.37 38.40
N LEU A 561 50.95 -38.83 37.31
CA LEU A 561 49.54 -38.81 36.98
C LEU A 561 49.19 -39.99 36.10
N VAL A 562 48.11 -40.66 36.44
CA VAL A 562 47.59 -41.83 35.74
C VAL A 562 46.30 -41.46 35.05
N GLY A 563 46.20 -41.85 33.79
CA GLY A 563 45.01 -41.67 32.99
C GLY A 563 44.65 -42.91 32.19
N ARG A 564 43.38 -43.03 31.83
CA ARG A 564 42.74 -44.18 31.19
C ARG A 564 43.00 -45.52 31.89
N TYR A 565 43.07 -45.52 33.22
CA TYR A 565 43.35 -46.73 34.00
C TYR A 565 42.24 -47.77 33.89
N ASN A 566 42.59 -48.92 33.33
CA ASN A 566 41.75 -50.11 33.34
C ASN A 566 42.34 -51.13 34.33
N SER A 567 41.62 -51.36 35.44
CA SER A 567 42.04 -52.27 36.49
C SER A 567 42.02 -53.75 36.10
N ALA A 568 41.21 -54.14 35.12
CA ALA A 568 41.12 -55.53 34.67
C ALA A 568 42.35 -55.95 33.86
N THR A 569 42.91 -55.03 33.07
CA THR A 569 44.07 -55.30 32.21
C THR A 569 45.35 -54.64 32.69
N ASN A 570 45.30 -53.76 33.70
CA ASN A 570 46.44 -52.93 34.11
C ASN A 570 47.01 -52.12 32.93
N THR A 571 46.12 -51.43 32.21
CA THR A 571 46.42 -50.60 31.03
C THR A 571 46.15 -49.13 31.35
N TYR A 572 47.10 -48.22 31.06
CA TYR A 572 47.00 -46.78 31.36
C TYR A 572 48.11 -45.95 30.71
N TYR A 573 47.92 -44.63 30.67
CA TYR A 573 49.01 -43.66 30.48
C TYR A 573 49.51 -43.14 31.82
N LEU A 574 50.81 -42.88 31.91
CA LEU A 574 51.47 -42.38 33.12
C LEU A 574 52.41 -41.22 32.77
N ALA A 575 52.05 -40.02 33.21
CA ALA A 575 52.94 -38.86 33.22
C ALA A 575 53.69 -38.85 34.55
N ARG A 576 54.97 -39.24 34.50
CA ARG A 576 55.78 -39.47 35.70
C ARG A 576 56.82 -38.39 35.85
N ARG A 577 56.96 -37.88 37.07
CA ARG A 577 58.11 -37.11 37.51
C ARG A 577 59.03 -38.03 38.30
N GLU A 578 60.27 -38.11 37.84
CA GLU A 578 61.30 -39.00 38.38
C GLU A 578 62.54 -38.19 38.72
N HIS A 579 63.19 -38.50 39.83
CA HIS A 579 64.49 -37.93 40.17
C HIS A 579 65.52 -39.06 40.22
N ASP A 580 66.34 -39.21 39.18
CA ASP A 580 67.38 -40.26 39.09
C ASP A 580 68.76 -39.64 39.38
N ALA A 581 69.83 -40.46 39.44
CA ALA A 581 71.21 -40.00 39.66
C ALA A 581 71.72 -38.97 38.61
N GLY A 582 71.03 -38.82 37.48
CA GLY A 582 71.32 -37.84 36.41
C GLY A 582 70.51 -36.53 36.49
N GLY A 583 69.64 -36.38 37.49
CA GLY A 583 68.77 -35.20 37.68
C GLY A 583 67.27 -35.50 37.56
N GLY A 584 66.46 -34.45 37.55
CA GLY A 584 65.00 -34.54 37.43
C GLY A 584 64.52 -34.71 35.99
N TYR A 585 63.54 -35.60 35.79
CA TYR A 585 62.91 -35.91 34.50
C TYR A 585 61.39 -35.87 34.59
N LEU A 586 60.75 -35.45 33.48
CA LEU A 586 59.37 -35.79 33.16
C LEU A 586 59.37 -36.87 32.08
N ARG A 587 58.62 -37.94 32.29
CA ARG A 587 58.51 -39.08 31.37
C ARG A 587 57.06 -39.41 31.11
N LEU A 588 56.71 -39.71 29.86
CA LEU A 588 55.41 -40.26 29.51
C LEU A 588 55.57 -41.75 29.22
N TYR A 589 54.77 -42.56 29.89
CA TYR A 589 54.69 -43.99 29.65
C TYR A 589 53.31 -44.40 29.18
N ARG A 590 53.31 -45.38 28.28
CA ARG A 590 52.15 -46.14 27.86
C ARG A 590 52.28 -47.55 28.45
N VAL A 591 51.32 -47.93 29.28
CA VAL A 591 51.27 -49.24 29.95
C VAL A 591 50.12 -50.04 29.36
N VAL A 592 50.41 -51.19 28.76
CA VAL A 592 49.39 -52.08 28.17
C VAL A 592 49.61 -53.47 28.74
N ASN A 593 48.58 -54.05 29.37
CA ASN A 593 48.67 -55.37 29.98
C ASN A 593 49.84 -55.47 31.00
N GLY A 594 50.05 -54.40 31.79
CA GLY A 594 51.18 -54.27 32.71
C GLY A 594 52.55 -54.01 32.08
N THR A 595 52.67 -54.06 30.75
CA THR A 595 53.94 -53.79 30.06
C THR A 595 54.12 -52.29 29.86
N ARG A 596 55.12 -51.70 30.53
CA ARG A 596 55.44 -50.27 30.49
C ARG A 596 56.39 -49.93 29.35
N THR A 597 55.94 -49.07 28.43
CA THR A 597 56.74 -48.52 27.32
C THR A 597 56.90 -47.02 27.49
N LYS A 598 58.14 -46.50 27.47
CA LYS A 598 58.41 -45.05 27.50
C LYS A 598 58.16 -44.47 26.11
N VAL A 599 57.32 -43.45 26.02
CA VAL A 599 56.91 -42.82 24.74
C VAL A 599 57.33 -41.35 24.63
N GLY A 600 57.84 -40.75 25.70
CA GLY A 600 58.44 -39.41 25.69
C GLY A 600 59.20 -39.09 26.97
N GLU A 601 60.15 -38.16 26.89
CA GLU A 601 61.00 -37.74 28.02
C GLU A 601 61.49 -36.29 27.83
N VAL A 602 61.55 -35.54 28.93
CA VAL A 602 62.24 -34.24 29.05
C VAL A 602 63.07 -34.26 30.33
N GLY A 603 64.37 -33.98 30.21
CA GLY A 603 65.30 -33.88 31.34
C GLY A 603 65.56 -32.43 31.79
N GLY A 604 66.42 -32.26 32.80
CA GLY A 604 66.81 -30.93 33.29
C GLY A 604 65.73 -30.24 34.12
N ILE A 605 64.82 -31.01 34.73
CA ILE A 605 63.80 -30.49 35.63
C ILE A 605 64.46 -30.26 37.00
N SER A 606 65.22 -29.17 37.13
CA SER A 606 65.80 -28.72 38.39
C SER A 606 64.82 -27.83 39.16
N VAL A 607 64.79 -27.98 40.48
CA VAL A 607 64.06 -27.08 41.40
C VAL A 607 65.02 -26.61 42.49
N ALA A 608 64.82 -25.38 42.95
CA ALA A 608 65.74 -24.68 43.84
C ALA A 608 66.06 -25.48 45.11
N ASN A 609 67.35 -25.64 45.41
CA ASN A 609 67.88 -26.48 46.48
C ASN A 609 67.45 -26.11 47.92
N ASN A 610 66.61 -25.10 48.15
CA ASN A 610 66.29 -24.60 49.50
C ASN A 610 64.84 -24.09 49.69
N GLY A 611 63.85 -24.66 48.98
CA GLY A 611 62.42 -24.34 49.20
C GLY A 611 61.48 -25.37 48.57
N ASP A 612 60.19 -25.31 48.91
CA ASP A 612 59.15 -26.12 48.26
C ASP A 612 59.13 -25.81 46.75
N GLY A 613 59.74 -26.68 45.95
CA GLY A 613 59.71 -26.57 44.50
C GLY A 613 58.34 -27.03 44.01
N TRP A 614 57.55 -26.12 43.45
CA TRP A 614 56.22 -26.42 42.92
C TRP A 614 56.25 -26.58 41.41
N LEU A 615 55.47 -27.55 40.93
CA LEU A 615 55.26 -27.82 39.52
C LEU A 615 53.78 -28.14 39.30
N PHE A 616 53.10 -27.40 38.43
CA PHE A 616 51.76 -27.81 38.01
C PHE A 616 51.91 -28.82 36.86
N LEU A 617 51.62 -30.08 37.16
CA LEU A 617 51.76 -31.19 36.22
C LEU A 617 50.38 -31.56 35.66
N SER A 618 50.30 -31.80 34.36
CA SER A 618 49.08 -32.32 33.74
C SER A 618 49.36 -33.46 32.77
N LEU A 619 48.42 -34.41 32.70
CA LEU A 619 48.31 -35.43 31.68
C LEU A 619 47.02 -35.19 30.90
N ASP A 620 47.15 -34.64 29.70
CA ASP A 620 46.06 -34.41 28.75
C ASP A 620 45.97 -35.60 27.78
N MET A 621 44.77 -36.16 27.63
CA MET A 621 44.52 -37.34 26.82
C MET A 621 43.40 -37.08 25.82
N THR A 622 43.59 -36.14 24.89
CA THR A 622 42.57 -35.76 23.91
C THR A 622 42.73 -36.54 22.60
N GLY A 623 41.71 -37.31 22.23
CA GLY A 623 41.71 -38.16 21.05
C GLY A 623 42.83 -39.19 21.10
N THR A 624 43.68 -39.18 20.06
CA THR A 624 44.90 -40.01 19.99
C THR A 624 46.16 -39.29 20.49
N VAL A 625 46.07 -37.99 20.82
CA VAL A 625 47.21 -37.18 21.25
C VAL A 625 47.27 -37.12 22.77
N ILE A 626 48.38 -37.58 23.33
CA ILE A 626 48.65 -37.63 24.76
C ILE A 626 49.76 -36.63 25.07
N ARG A 627 49.50 -35.69 25.97
CA ARG A 627 50.44 -34.63 26.32
C ARG A 627 50.76 -34.63 27.81
N VAL A 628 52.02 -34.37 28.13
CA VAL A 628 52.44 -33.97 29.47
C VAL A 628 52.66 -32.48 29.45
N LEU A 629 51.93 -31.76 30.31
CA LEU A 629 52.03 -30.32 30.42
C LEU A 629 52.74 -29.96 31.73
N ARG A 630 53.55 -28.92 31.66
CA ARG A 630 54.15 -28.23 32.80
C ARG A 630 53.62 -26.81 32.80
N ASP A 631 52.99 -26.42 33.91
CA ASP A 631 52.46 -25.07 34.11
C ASP A 631 51.55 -24.60 32.95
N GLY A 632 50.81 -25.55 32.38
CA GLY A 632 49.88 -25.33 31.26
C GLY A 632 50.48 -25.50 29.86
N ASP A 633 51.81 -25.66 29.72
CA ASP A 633 52.46 -25.80 28.42
C ASP A 633 52.86 -27.25 28.13
N PRO A 634 52.60 -27.79 26.92
CA PRO A 634 52.97 -29.15 26.56
C PRO A 634 54.49 -29.28 26.44
N VAL A 635 55.09 -30.10 27.30
CA VAL A 635 56.52 -30.44 27.27
C VAL A 635 56.77 -31.79 26.61
N ILE A 636 55.77 -32.67 26.59
CA ILE A 636 55.79 -33.93 25.83
C ILE A 636 54.49 -34.02 25.04
N THR A 637 54.57 -34.35 23.75
CA THR A 637 53.41 -34.66 22.91
C THR A 637 53.63 -36.00 22.21
N TYR A 638 52.71 -36.93 22.39
CA TYR A 638 52.76 -38.27 21.80
C TYR A 638 51.45 -38.56 21.07
N ASN A 639 51.50 -38.95 19.80
CA ASN A 639 50.32 -39.41 19.07
C ASN A 639 50.26 -40.94 19.09
N ASP A 640 49.38 -41.52 19.92
CA ASP A 640 49.17 -42.97 19.96
C ASP A 640 48.31 -43.43 18.78
N SER A 641 48.97 -43.54 17.63
CA SER A 641 48.41 -44.09 16.40
C SER A 641 48.51 -45.62 16.32
N THR A 642 48.97 -46.29 17.38
CA THR A 642 49.20 -47.73 17.34
C THR A 642 47.89 -48.51 17.33
N ALA A 643 47.91 -49.74 16.80
CA ALA A 643 46.74 -50.63 16.82
C ALA A 643 46.28 -50.98 18.25
N SER A 644 47.19 -50.92 19.22
CA SER A 644 46.92 -51.21 20.63
C SER A 644 46.58 -49.96 21.46
N LYS A 645 46.38 -48.79 20.83
CA LYS A 645 46.13 -47.53 21.54
C LYS A 645 45.04 -47.65 22.61
N ILE A 646 45.20 -46.95 23.72
CA ILE A 646 44.26 -47.01 24.84
C ILE A 646 43.07 -46.12 24.51
N THR A 647 41.94 -46.70 24.11
CA THR A 647 40.72 -45.96 23.72
C THR A 647 39.64 -45.90 24.79
N THR A 648 39.71 -46.77 25.80
CA THR A 648 38.73 -46.78 26.89
C THR A 648 38.96 -45.60 27.83
N ALA A 649 37.88 -44.99 28.31
CA ALA A 649 37.95 -43.89 29.28
C ALA A 649 38.72 -44.27 30.54
N GLY A 650 38.54 -45.49 31.03
CA GLY A 650 39.22 -45.96 32.24
C GLY A 650 38.96 -45.03 33.44
N ARG A 651 39.91 -44.97 34.36
CA ARG A 651 39.86 -44.10 35.53
C ARG A 651 41.10 -43.21 35.60
N ALA A 652 40.95 -42.07 36.24
CA ALA A 652 42.07 -41.20 36.57
C ALA A 652 42.71 -41.59 37.90
N GLY A 653 43.97 -41.25 38.07
CA GLY A 653 44.59 -41.26 39.39
C GLY A 653 46.06 -40.89 39.36
N PHE A 654 46.85 -41.53 40.21
CA PHE A 654 48.25 -41.14 40.40
C PHE A 654 49.09 -42.26 41.02
N VAL A 655 50.41 -42.10 40.98
CA VAL A 655 51.39 -42.98 41.60
C VAL A 655 52.23 -42.19 42.60
N LEU A 656 52.60 -42.81 43.72
CA LEU A 656 53.54 -42.28 44.72
C LEU A 656 54.62 -43.32 45.06
N GLY A 657 55.90 -42.95 45.19
CA GLY A 657 56.96 -43.79 45.78
C GLY A 657 58.17 -44.07 44.89
N ASP A 658 58.90 -45.16 45.13
CA ASP A 658 60.24 -45.36 44.54
C ASP A 658 60.28 -46.18 43.24
N ASN A 659 61.36 -46.00 42.46
CA ASN A 659 61.63 -46.70 41.19
C ASN A 659 62.36 -48.04 41.36
N PHE A 660 63.00 -48.33 42.51
CA PHE A 660 63.86 -49.50 42.72
C PHE A 660 63.94 -49.99 44.17
N ASN A 661 64.44 -51.23 44.33
CA ASN A 661 64.71 -52.03 45.55
C ASN A 661 65.62 -51.39 46.63
N VAL A 662 65.49 -50.09 46.88
CA VAL A 662 66.25 -49.36 47.89
C VAL A 662 65.40 -49.25 49.15
N VAL A 663 65.97 -49.68 50.28
CA VAL A 663 65.24 -49.91 51.55
C VAL A 663 65.29 -48.68 52.47
N ALA A 664 65.73 -47.51 52.00
CA ALA A 664 66.12 -46.41 52.88
C ALA A 664 65.69 -44.98 52.46
N ASN A 665 64.66 -44.84 51.63
CA ASN A 665 64.12 -43.54 51.24
C ASN A 665 63.06 -43.14 52.28
N THR A 666 63.43 -42.37 53.31
CA THR A 666 62.43 -41.85 54.25
C THR A 666 61.66 -40.69 53.62
N HIS A 667 60.54 -40.99 52.96
CA HIS A 667 59.55 -39.97 52.58
C HIS A 667 58.93 -39.39 53.85
N THR A 668 59.15 -38.11 54.10
CA THR A 668 58.69 -37.41 55.30
C THR A 668 57.95 -36.14 54.91
N ASP A 669 57.39 -35.44 55.89
CA ASP A 669 56.71 -34.17 55.63
C ASP A 669 57.70 -33.06 55.20
N SER A 670 59.00 -33.27 55.41
CA SER A 670 60.09 -32.35 55.03
C SER A 670 60.96 -32.81 53.86
N HIS A 671 60.75 -34.01 53.30
CA HIS A 671 61.55 -34.58 52.19
C HIS A 671 60.70 -35.41 51.22
N GLY A 672 61.08 -35.44 49.94
CA GLY A 672 60.45 -36.28 48.91
C GLY A 672 59.41 -35.58 48.03
N LEU A 673 58.79 -36.34 47.14
CA LEU A 673 57.79 -35.90 46.17
C LEU A 673 56.36 -36.08 46.69
N HIS A 674 55.62 -34.98 46.80
CA HIS A 674 54.25 -34.95 47.32
C HIS A 674 53.28 -34.38 46.26
N PHE A 675 51.99 -34.68 46.39
CA PHE A 675 50.93 -33.97 45.66
C PHE A 675 50.07 -33.17 46.63
N ASP A 676 49.80 -31.92 46.29
CA ASP A 676 48.93 -31.03 47.07
C ASP A 676 47.50 -31.08 46.55
N THR A 677 47.30 -31.00 45.24
CA THR A 677 45.96 -31.09 44.64
C THR A 677 45.95 -32.14 43.56
N ILE A 678 44.80 -32.79 43.36
CA ILE A 678 44.51 -33.58 42.16
C ILE A 678 43.15 -33.19 41.62
N ARG A 679 43.09 -32.92 40.31
CA ARG A 679 41.88 -32.58 39.59
C ARG A 679 41.76 -33.42 38.32
N VAL A 680 40.53 -33.79 37.98
CA VAL A 680 40.20 -34.53 36.77
C VAL A 680 39.11 -33.76 36.06
N THR A 681 39.49 -33.23 34.90
CA THR A 681 38.72 -32.22 34.18
C THR A 681 38.24 -32.84 32.87
N PRO A 682 36.93 -32.82 32.56
CA PRO A 682 36.42 -33.20 31.25
C PRO A 682 36.91 -32.21 30.17
N PRO A 683 36.75 -32.54 28.89
CA PRO A 683 37.06 -31.62 27.82
C PRO A 683 35.92 -30.60 27.68
N MET A 684 36.18 -29.44 27.07
CA MET A 684 35.12 -28.45 26.79
C MET A 684 34.21 -28.97 25.67
N ALA A 685 32.94 -29.18 25.97
CA ALA A 685 31.95 -29.69 25.06
C ALA A 685 31.60 -28.65 23.98
N ASP A 686 31.66 -29.10 22.73
CA ASP A 686 31.13 -28.36 21.59
C ASP A 686 29.70 -28.82 21.28
N ALA A 687 28.72 -27.93 21.40
CA ALA A 687 27.32 -28.26 21.16
C ALA A 687 26.98 -28.49 19.68
N THR A 688 27.89 -28.17 18.75
CA THR A 688 27.71 -28.49 17.32
C THR A 688 28.40 -29.79 16.87
N GLY A 689 29.23 -30.45 17.69
CA GLY A 689 29.98 -31.64 17.27
C GLY A 689 30.95 -32.23 18.30
N ALA A 690 31.86 -33.11 17.86
CA ALA A 690 32.78 -33.87 18.73
C ALA A 690 34.21 -33.30 18.80
N VAL A 691 34.41 -32.04 18.41
CA VAL A 691 35.74 -31.39 18.46
C VAL A 691 35.80 -30.57 19.73
N ASP A 692 36.06 -31.26 20.84
CA ASP A 692 36.08 -30.65 22.15
C ASP A 692 37.35 -29.82 22.37
N GLY A 693 37.25 -28.81 23.23
CA GLY A 693 38.37 -28.03 23.70
C GLY A 693 38.96 -28.56 25.01
N LEU A 694 39.91 -27.81 25.57
CA LEU A 694 40.63 -28.14 26.78
C LEU A 694 40.62 -26.98 27.75
N HIS A 695 40.30 -27.26 29.00
CA HIS A 695 40.66 -26.36 30.09
C HIS A 695 42.16 -26.49 30.40
N HIS A 696 42.77 -25.48 31.02
CA HIS A 696 44.18 -25.40 31.41
C HIS A 696 44.29 -24.80 32.80
N VAL A 697 45.00 -25.49 33.69
CA VAL A 697 45.44 -25.00 35.00
C VAL A 697 44.31 -24.47 35.88
N ASN A 698 43.85 -25.25 36.87
CA ASN A 698 42.98 -24.79 37.97
C ASN A 698 41.65 -24.06 37.65
N THR A 699 41.23 -23.97 36.39
CA THR A 699 39.91 -23.48 35.96
C THR A 699 38.79 -24.03 36.83
N ASN A 700 37.88 -23.14 37.25
CA ASN A 700 36.74 -23.53 38.07
C ASN A 700 35.50 -23.72 37.17
N LEU A 701 34.90 -24.91 37.24
CA LEU A 701 33.82 -25.34 36.33
C LEU A 701 32.48 -25.42 37.05
N GLY A 702 31.39 -25.38 36.29
CA GLY A 702 30.03 -25.61 36.81
C GLY A 702 29.47 -24.43 37.60
N LEU A 703 29.88 -23.19 37.30
CA LEU A 703 29.33 -21.99 37.93
C LEU A 703 28.04 -21.53 37.26
N THR A 704 27.26 -20.64 37.91
CA THR A 704 26.02 -20.14 37.31
C THR A 704 26.31 -19.39 36.01
N GLY A 705 25.68 -19.83 34.92
CA GLY A 705 25.84 -19.25 33.59
C GLY A 705 25.23 -17.86 33.41
N ALA A 706 25.39 -17.33 32.19
CA ALA A 706 24.92 -16.01 31.77
C ALA A 706 23.42 -15.96 31.51
N LEU A 707 22.85 -17.06 31.04
CA LEU A 707 21.49 -17.10 30.50
C LEU A 707 20.46 -17.41 31.59
N SER A 708 19.38 -16.64 31.63
CA SER A 708 18.33 -16.85 32.62
C SER A 708 17.55 -18.14 32.34
N GLY A 709 17.46 -19.03 33.32
CA GLY A 709 16.71 -20.28 33.21
C GLY A 709 17.37 -21.36 32.34
N ASP A 710 18.61 -21.14 31.89
CA ASP A 710 19.41 -22.16 31.23
C ASP A 710 20.10 -23.06 32.28
N THR A 711 20.25 -24.33 31.95
CA THR A 711 21.01 -25.30 32.74
C THR A 711 22.51 -25.28 32.40
N ASP A 712 22.89 -24.60 31.31
CA ASP A 712 24.30 -24.34 31.01
C ASP A 712 24.99 -23.60 32.15
N ARG A 713 26.25 -23.94 32.36
CA ARG A 713 27.08 -23.38 33.41
C ARG A 713 28.24 -22.64 32.75
N SER A 714 28.86 -21.75 33.50
CA SER A 714 30.03 -21.01 33.07
C SER A 714 31.33 -21.62 33.61
N VAL A 715 32.44 -21.19 33.03
CA VAL A 715 33.80 -21.39 33.54
C VAL A 715 34.32 -20.07 34.13
N SER A 716 35.07 -20.15 35.25
CA SER A 716 35.79 -19.00 35.81
C SER A 716 37.29 -19.15 35.67
N TYR A 717 37.91 -17.99 35.45
CA TYR A 717 39.34 -17.73 35.38
C TYR A 717 39.79 -16.81 36.53
N ASP A 718 41.03 -16.93 36.98
CA ASP A 718 41.62 -16.32 38.17
C ASP A 718 42.53 -15.12 37.87
N GLY A 719 42.85 -14.90 36.59
CA GLY A 719 43.68 -13.79 36.12
C GLY A 719 45.18 -13.99 36.37
N ALA A 720 45.62 -15.22 36.63
CA ALA A 720 47.03 -15.57 36.76
C ALA A 720 47.48 -16.48 35.62
N ASN A 721 47.05 -17.74 35.62
CA ASN A 721 47.58 -18.77 34.72
C ASN A 721 46.52 -19.70 34.11
N ASP A 722 45.28 -19.60 34.55
CA ASP A 722 44.21 -20.42 34.03
C ASP A 722 43.75 -19.93 32.65
N SER A 723 43.34 -20.89 31.83
CA SER A 723 42.79 -20.61 30.50
C SER A 723 42.04 -21.82 30.00
N SER A 724 41.33 -21.66 28.90
CA SER A 724 40.85 -22.79 28.12
C SER A 724 41.23 -22.60 26.66
N SER A 725 41.22 -23.64 25.85
CA SER A 725 41.60 -23.53 24.45
C SER A 725 40.90 -24.54 23.57
N ALA A 726 40.69 -24.19 22.31
CA ALA A 726 40.24 -25.13 21.30
C ALA A 726 41.00 -24.94 19.99
N ALA A 727 40.85 -25.89 19.08
CA ALA A 727 41.35 -25.73 17.72
C ALA A 727 40.68 -24.50 17.07
N ARG A 728 41.48 -23.62 16.47
CA ARG A 728 40.98 -22.37 15.88
C ARG A 728 40.24 -22.65 14.55
N PRO A 729 38.93 -22.37 14.46
CA PRO A 729 38.19 -22.54 13.20
C PRO A 729 38.10 -21.25 12.38
N LEU A 730 38.42 -20.09 12.98
CA LEU A 730 38.19 -18.77 12.40
C LEU A 730 39.41 -18.23 11.67
N LEU A 731 39.34 -18.28 10.34
CA LEU A 731 40.42 -17.87 9.43
C LEU A 731 40.01 -16.72 8.51
N ASP A 732 38.82 -16.77 7.92
CA ASP A 732 38.37 -15.79 6.92
C ASP A 732 37.34 -14.80 7.48
N SER A 733 36.14 -14.75 6.89
CA SER A 733 35.02 -14.00 7.48
C SER A 733 34.57 -14.76 8.73
N PHE A 734 34.37 -14.04 9.83
CA PHE A 734 33.97 -14.67 11.07
C PHE A 734 33.15 -13.76 11.96
N THR A 735 32.49 -14.39 12.93
CA THR A 735 31.94 -13.72 14.11
C THR A 735 32.37 -14.50 15.34
N ALA A 736 32.80 -13.80 16.39
CA ALA A 736 32.99 -14.34 17.73
C ALA A 736 31.93 -13.74 18.65
N GLU A 737 31.16 -14.59 19.32
CA GLU A 737 30.08 -14.24 20.24
C GLU A 737 30.28 -14.96 21.56
N PHE A 738 30.09 -14.27 22.69
CA PHE A 738 30.19 -14.89 24.01
C PHE A 738 29.59 -13.98 25.08
N TRP A 739 29.43 -14.53 26.28
CA TRP A 739 29.10 -13.78 27.48
C TRP A 739 30.28 -13.74 28.43
N PHE A 740 30.51 -12.60 29.07
CA PHE A 740 31.55 -12.46 30.09
C PHE A 740 31.05 -11.74 31.33
N LYS A 741 31.69 -12.01 32.48
CA LYS A 741 31.42 -11.34 33.76
C LYS A 741 32.71 -11.15 34.54
N SER A 742 33.10 -9.90 34.81
CA SER A 742 34.34 -9.60 35.52
C SER A 742 34.28 -8.26 36.25
N ALA A 743 35.07 -8.14 37.31
CA ALA A 743 35.42 -6.87 37.96
C ALA A 743 36.83 -6.36 37.56
N GLN A 744 37.55 -7.13 36.75
CA GLN A 744 38.92 -6.90 36.32
C GLN A 744 38.94 -6.26 34.92
N GLY A 745 40.08 -5.71 34.55
CA GLY A 745 40.50 -5.37 33.20
C GLY A 745 41.97 -4.99 33.24
N LEU A 746 42.68 -5.08 32.11
CA LEU A 746 44.12 -4.78 32.05
C LEU A 746 44.41 -3.67 31.05
N GLY A 747 45.31 -2.76 31.42
CA GLY A 747 45.76 -1.68 30.54
C GLY A 747 44.65 -0.72 30.07
N THR A 748 45.07 0.32 29.35
CA THR A 748 44.18 1.30 28.71
C THR A 748 44.68 1.69 27.31
N TYR A 749 45.58 0.90 26.74
CA TYR A 749 46.00 1.08 25.36
C TYR A 749 44.89 0.66 24.40
N PRO A 750 44.86 1.18 23.17
CA PRO A 750 43.79 0.90 22.22
C PRO A 750 43.97 -0.44 21.49
N HIS A 751 45.07 -1.17 21.70
CA HIS A 751 45.30 -2.47 21.08
C HIS A 751 44.60 -3.58 21.85
N TRP A 752 43.95 -4.52 21.14
CA TRP A 752 43.26 -5.63 21.80
C TRP A 752 44.22 -6.49 22.64
N PHE A 753 45.44 -6.74 22.16
CA PHE A 753 46.42 -7.61 22.82
C PHE A 753 46.97 -7.05 24.14
N ASP A 754 46.68 -5.78 24.48
CA ASP A 754 47.10 -5.15 25.76
C ASP A 754 46.07 -5.36 26.90
N GLY A 755 44.83 -5.70 26.55
CA GLY A 755 43.73 -5.92 27.51
C GLY A 755 43.70 -7.33 28.08
N ALA A 756 42.89 -7.55 29.13
CA ALA A 756 42.65 -8.88 29.69
C ALA A 756 41.98 -9.77 28.63
N ALA A 757 42.64 -10.83 28.19
CA ALA A 757 42.20 -11.60 27.03
C ALA A 757 40.94 -12.43 27.35
N LEU A 758 39.87 -12.19 26.59
CA LEU A 758 38.59 -12.90 26.73
C LEU A 758 38.57 -14.11 25.79
N VAL A 759 38.58 -13.84 24.48
CA VAL A 759 38.67 -14.82 23.41
C VAL A 759 39.74 -14.33 22.44
N ASP A 760 40.85 -15.05 22.34
CA ASP A 760 42.08 -14.53 21.76
C ASP A 760 42.81 -15.57 20.93
N ALA A 761 43.38 -15.12 19.82
CA ALA A 761 44.20 -15.92 18.93
C ALA A 761 45.47 -15.16 18.49
N ASP A 762 45.88 -14.17 19.27
CA ASP A 762 47.05 -13.32 19.06
C ASP A 762 48.34 -14.14 18.97
N GLN A 763 49.26 -13.73 18.11
CA GLN A 763 50.60 -14.27 18.00
C GLN A 763 51.63 -13.16 18.16
N PRO A 764 52.84 -13.44 18.68
CA PRO A 764 53.85 -12.41 18.84
C PRO A 764 54.23 -11.75 17.51
N LEU A 765 54.54 -10.45 17.58
CA LEU A 765 54.91 -9.61 16.44
C LEU A 765 53.73 -9.35 15.49
N ALA A 766 54.00 -8.72 14.34
CA ALA A 766 52.98 -8.52 13.32
C ALA A 766 52.59 -9.86 12.71
N ALA A 767 51.39 -10.35 13.05
CA ALA A 767 50.89 -11.64 12.60
C ALA A 767 49.44 -11.56 12.11
N ASN A 768 49.04 -12.55 11.32
CA ASN A 768 47.68 -12.65 10.77
C ASN A 768 46.71 -13.25 11.81
N ASP A 769 46.39 -12.50 12.85
CA ASP A 769 45.65 -12.95 14.03
C ASP A 769 44.45 -12.04 14.37
N TRP A 770 43.81 -12.30 15.51
CA TRP A 770 42.70 -11.52 16.05
C TRP A 770 42.47 -11.84 17.53
N GLY A 771 41.71 -10.98 18.21
CA GLY A 771 41.28 -11.25 19.58
C GLY A 771 40.28 -10.22 20.11
N VAL A 772 39.74 -10.52 21.29
CA VAL A 772 38.84 -9.67 22.06
C VAL A 772 39.30 -9.66 23.52
N SER A 773 39.38 -8.47 24.11
CA SER A 773 39.90 -8.26 25.45
C SER A 773 39.15 -7.17 26.23
N LEU A 774 39.44 -7.08 27.53
CA LEU A 774 38.83 -6.14 28.47
C LEU A 774 39.89 -5.21 29.09
N ARG A 775 39.70 -3.91 28.92
CA ARG A 775 40.55 -2.87 29.51
C ARG A 775 40.19 -2.57 30.96
N ALA A 776 41.13 -1.97 31.68
CA ALA A 776 40.95 -1.55 33.08
C ALA A 776 39.83 -0.50 33.28
N ASP A 777 39.49 0.28 32.25
CA ASP A 777 38.36 1.22 32.24
C ASP A 777 37.02 0.57 31.82
N GLY A 778 36.98 -0.76 31.78
CA GLY A 778 35.79 -1.54 31.44
C GLY A 778 35.37 -1.42 29.98
N ARG A 779 36.27 -0.98 29.09
CA ARG A 779 36.01 -0.99 27.64
C ARG A 779 36.41 -2.33 27.05
N VAL A 780 35.56 -2.87 26.18
CA VAL A 780 35.86 -4.06 25.38
C VAL A 780 36.67 -3.61 24.16
N VAL A 781 37.74 -4.32 23.83
CA VAL A 781 38.58 -4.06 22.67
C VAL A 781 38.62 -5.29 21.80
N ALA A 782 38.37 -5.15 20.51
CA ALA A 782 38.45 -6.25 19.55
C ALA A 782 39.26 -5.84 18.33
N GLY A 783 40.05 -6.75 17.77
CA GLY A 783 40.90 -6.39 16.64
C GLY A 783 41.46 -7.56 15.86
N VAL A 784 42.20 -7.22 14.80
CA VAL A 784 42.89 -8.13 13.89
C VAL A 784 44.31 -7.63 13.64
N GLY A 785 45.25 -8.53 13.43
CA GLY A 785 46.67 -8.20 13.22
C GLY A 785 47.14 -8.11 11.78
N ASN A 786 48.34 -7.53 11.61
CA ASN A 786 49.11 -7.38 10.37
C ASN A 786 48.39 -6.67 9.20
N ALA A 787 48.21 -5.33 9.25
CA ALA A 787 48.57 -4.43 10.35
C ALA A 787 47.48 -4.37 11.44
N ASP A 788 47.90 -4.14 12.68
CA ASP A 788 47.03 -4.20 13.85
C ASP A 788 45.96 -3.12 13.81
N THR A 789 44.70 -3.56 13.80
CA THR A 789 43.53 -2.69 13.78
C THR A 789 42.61 -3.10 14.91
N SER A 790 42.30 -2.16 15.81
CA SER A 790 41.44 -2.40 16.97
C SER A 790 40.25 -1.47 16.99
N ILE A 791 39.12 -1.97 17.49
CA ILE A 791 37.95 -1.21 17.88
C ILE A 791 37.91 -1.21 19.41
N VAL A 792 37.91 -0.02 20.00
CA VAL A 792 37.60 0.17 21.41
C VAL A 792 36.12 0.51 21.52
N SER A 793 35.37 -0.19 22.38
CA SER A 793 33.94 0.08 22.57
C SER A 793 33.69 1.54 22.92
N ALA A 794 32.68 2.18 22.31
CA ALA A 794 32.34 3.58 22.54
C ALA A 794 32.03 3.89 24.02
N THR A 795 31.41 2.93 24.70
CA THR A 795 31.11 2.95 26.14
C THR A 795 32.05 2.02 26.91
N GLY A 796 32.26 2.30 28.20
CA GLY A 796 33.06 1.48 29.11
C GLY A 796 32.27 1.12 30.37
N GLY A 797 32.95 0.63 31.40
CA GLY A 797 32.31 0.16 32.64
C GLY A 797 31.72 -1.24 32.57
N TYR A 798 32.04 -2.04 31.54
CA TYR A 798 31.63 -3.44 31.43
C TYR A 798 32.38 -4.41 32.37
N ASN A 799 33.27 -3.87 33.22
CA ASN A 799 33.92 -4.58 34.31
C ASN A 799 33.20 -4.33 35.64
N ASP A 800 31.86 -4.34 35.63
CA ASP A 800 30.99 -4.07 36.77
C ASP A 800 30.56 -5.34 37.53
N ASN A 801 31.15 -6.50 37.18
CA ASN A 801 30.78 -7.81 37.67
C ASN A 801 29.33 -8.23 37.33
N ALA A 802 28.76 -7.73 36.23
CA ALA A 802 27.54 -8.23 35.59
C ALA A 802 27.87 -9.03 34.31
N TRP A 803 26.87 -9.78 33.83
CA TRP A 803 26.99 -10.51 32.56
C TRP A 803 26.76 -9.57 31.39
N HIS A 804 27.74 -9.52 30.48
CA HIS A 804 27.69 -8.75 29.24
C HIS A 804 27.84 -9.66 28.03
N HIS A 805 27.04 -9.38 27.00
CA HIS A 805 27.09 -10.07 25.71
C HIS A 805 28.02 -9.33 24.76
N VAL A 806 28.97 -10.02 24.14
CA VAL A 806 29.92 -9.41 23.21
C VAL A 806 29.86 -10.12 21.86
N VAL A 807 29.84 -9.34 20.79
CA VAL A 807 29.97 -9.85 19.42
C VAL A 807 31.01 -9.04 18.65
N PHE A 808 32.00 -9.73 18.09
CA PHE A 808 32.98 -9.17 17.17
C PHE A 808 32.87 -9.83 15.80
N THR A 809 32.64 -9.03 14.75
CA THR A 809 32.49 -9.52 13.38
C THR A 809 33.62 -9.02 12.48
N ARG A 810 34.04 -9.87 11.54
CA ARG A 810 35.00 -9.56 10.48
C ARG A 810 34.54 -10.08 9.13
N ASP A 811 34.64 -9.24 8.10
CA ASP A 811 34.53 -9.64 6.70
C ASP A 811 35.91 -9.72 6.02
N THR A 812 36.30 -10.89 5.49
CA THR A 812 37.64 -11.11 4.90
C THR A 812 37.86 -10.35 3.59
N THR A 813 36.79 -10.10 2.83
CA THR A 813 36.85 -9.52 1.48
C THR A 813 37.00 -8.01 1.54
N THR A 814 36.27 -7.37 2.46
CA THR A 814 36.24 -5.92 2.63
C THR A 814 37.13 -5.42 3.76
N GLY A 815 37.53 -6.30 4.69
CA GLY A 815 38.24 -5.92 5.91
C GLY A 815 37.34 -5.25 6.95
N ALA A 816 36.02 -5.21 6.74
CA ALA A 816 35.10 -4.55 7.65
C ALA A 816 35.07 -5.26 9.01
N LEU A 817 35.20 -4.48 10.07
CA LEU A 817 35.15 -4.91 11.47
C LEU A 817 33.99 -4.21 12.17
N ALA A 818 33.28 -4.91 13.04
CA ALA A 818 32.28 -4.31 13.92
C ALA A 818 32.30 -4.99 15.30
N LEU A 819 32.15 -4.16 16.35
CA LEU A 819 32.04 -4.58 17.74
C LEU A 819 30.67 -4.22 18.28
N TYR A 820 30.02 -5.18 18.92
CA TYR A 820 28.76 -5.01 19.63
C TYR A 820 28.94 -5.46 21.08
N VAL A 821 28.34 -4.71 22.00
CA VAL A 821 28.23 -5.09 23.41
C VAL A 821 26.79 -4.88 23.84
N ASP A 822 26.21 -5.86 24.53
CA ASP A 822 24.81 -5.93 24.95
C ASP A 822 23.83 -5.65 23.80
N GLY A 823 24.04 -6.36 22.68
CA GLY A 823 23.22 -6.24 21.47
C GLY A 823 23.31 -4.89 20.74
N THR A 824 24.17 -3.97 21.20
CA THR A 824 24.27 -2.59 20.69
C THR A 824 25.63 -2.36 20.01
N ALA A 825 25.63 -1.69 18.86
CA ALA A 825 26.85 -1.36 18.13
C ALA A 825 27.74 -0.39 18.94
N GLN A 826 29.00 -0.76 19.16
CA GLN A 826 29.97 0.01 19.94
C GLN A 826 31.08 0.63 19.08
N GLY A 827 31.28 0.16 17.86
CA GLY A 827 32.24 0.75 16.94
C GLY A 827 32.48 -0.12 15.71
N THR A 828 33.10 0.50 14.69
CA THR A 828 33.49 -0.15 13.44
C THR A 828 34.90 0.30 13.06
N ALA A 829 35.62 -0.55 12.33
CA ALA A 829 36.90 -0.21 11.72
C ALA A 829 37.06 -0.98 10.40
N THR A 830 38.12 -0.66 9.65
CA THR A 830 38.52 -1.43 8.47
C THR A 830 39.92 -1.96 8.71
N GLY A 831 40.01 -3.27 8.95
CA GLY A 831 41.27 -3.98 9.08
C GLY A 831 41.78 -4.54 7.74
N PRO A 832 42.88 -5.32 7.78
CA PRO A 832 43.42 -6.01 6.62
C PRO A 832 42.45 -7.05 6.03
N THR A 833 42.46 -7.19 4.70
CA THR A 833 41.75 -8.26 3.96
C THR A 833 42.55 -9.56 3.96
N GLY A 834 41.89 -10.66 3.57
CA GLY A 834 42.51 -11.99 3.43
C GLY A 834 42.55 -12.80 4.73
N THR A 835 43.13 -13.99 4.67
CA THR A 835 43.06 -14.96 5.77
C THR A 835 43.85 -14.52 7.01
N ARG A 836 43.31 -14.78 8.20
CA ARG A 836 43.93 -14.65 9.53
C ARG A 836 44.23 -16.04 10.10
N ASP A 837 45.37 -16.62 9.77
CA ASP A 837 45.76 -18.01 10.07
C ASP A 837 47.03 -18.16 10.93
N ALA A 838 47.52 -17.07 11.52
CA ALA A 838 48.64 -17.15 12.44
C ALA A 838 48.23 -17.84 13.75
N GLY A 839 48.82 -19.01 14.03
CA GLY A 839 48.49 -19.84 15.19
C GLY A 839 47.32 -20.80 14.94
N SER A 840 47.31 -21.94 15.63
CA SER A 840 46.32 -23.01 15.45
C SER A 840 45.31 -23.14 16.60
N VAL A 841 45.44 -22.28 17.62
CA VAL A 841 44.71 -22.35 18.87
C VAL A 841 43.92 -21.07 19.08
N LEU A 842 42.65 -21.23 19.47
CA LEU A 842 41.84 -20.17 20.05
C LEU A 842 41.88 -20.35 21.57
N ARG A 843 42.26 -19.31 22.31
CA ARG A 843 42.39 -19.35 23.78
C ARG A 843 41.33 -18.48 24.44
N PHE A 844 40.83 -18.95 25.58
CA PHE A 844 39.83 -18.30 26.42
C PHE A 844 40.47 -17.95 27.76
N GLY A 845 40.25 -16.73 28.24
CA GLY A 845 40.74 -16.26 29.53
C GLY A 845 42.23 -15.87 29.58
N ARG A 846 42.98 -15.96 28.45
CA ARG A 846 44.41 -15.63 28.38
C ARG A 846 44.87 -15.45 26.93
N ARG A 847 45.93 -14.67 26.69
CA ARG A 847 46.47 -14.44 25.34
C ARG A 847 47.07 -15.71 24.74
N ALA A 848 46.86 -15.95 23.45
CA ALA A 848 47.24 -17.22 22.82
C ALA A 848 48.76 -17.37 22.59
N GLY A 849 49.46 -16.32 22.16
CA GLY A 849 50.85 -16.38 21.67
C GLY A 849 51.92 -16.62 22.74
N ASP A 850 51.85 -15.90 23.86
CA ASP A 850 52.86 -15.94 24.93
C ASP A 850 52.26 -16.16 26.33
N GLY A 851 50.93 -16.25 26.41
CA GLY A 851 50.24 -16.38 27.68
C GLY A 851 50.21 -15.11 28.54
N ALA A 852 50.61 -13.95 28.03
CA ALA A 852 50.44 -12.73 28.81
C ALA A 852 48.93 -12.35 28.91
N GLN A 853 48.63 -11.31 29.69
CA GLN A 853 47.28 -10.74 29.87
C GLN A 853 46.18 -11.75 30.29
N ALA A 854 46.36 -12.37 31.46
CA ALA A 854 45.37 -13.26 32.03
C ALA A 854 44.11 -12.52 32.52
N TYR A 855 42.95 -13.12 32.26
CA TYR A 855 41.63 -12.61 32.62
C TYR A 855 41.13 -13.24 33.91
N ALA A 856 40.61 -12.41 34.82
CA ALA A 856 39.91 -12.84 36.03
C ALA A 856 38.42 -12.61 35.85
N GLY A 857 37.62 -13.67 35.81
CA GLY A 857 36.18 -13.55 35.58
C GLY A 857 35.58 -14.82 34.98
N GLN A 858 34.32 -14.76 34.59
CA GLN A 858 33.61 -15.89 33.99
C GLN A 858 33.35 -15.68 32.50
N LEU A 859 33.45 -16.77 31.73
CA LEU A 859 32.98 -16.84 30.35
C LEU A 859 31.89 -17.90 30.23
N ASP A 860 30.96 -17.64 29.32
CA ASP A 860 29.88 -18.55 28.99
C ASP A 860 29.49 -18.41 27.51
N GLU A 861 28.83 -19.43 26.96
CA GLU A 861 28.16 -19.37 25.67
C GLU A 861 29.06 -18.93 24.50
N VAL A 862 30.30 -19.45 24.44
CA VAL A 862 31.28 -19.04 23.43
C VAL A 862 30.94 -19.67 22.08
N ALA A 863 30.40 -18.86 21.17
CA ALA A 863 30.03 -19.24 19.81
C ALA A 863 30.94 -18.57 18.77
N VAL A 864 31.31 -19.33 17.75
CA VAL A 864 32.11 -18.82 16.63
C VAL A 864 31.49 -19.23 15.30
N TYR A 865 31.38 -18.26 14.40
CA TYR A 865 30.71 -18.39 13.11
C TYR A 865 31.70 -18.16 11.97
N THR A 866 31.55 -18.88 10.86
CA THR A 866 32.36 -18.74 9.64
C THR A 866 31.84 -17.64 8.71
N GLY A 867 31.14 -16.64 9.24
CA GLY A 867 30.56 -15.53 8.51
C GLY A 867 30.20 -14.35 9.43
N VAL A 868 29.77 -13.24 8.83
CA VAL A 868 29.38 -12.02 9.54
C VAL A 868 27.92 -12.11 9.97
N LEU A 869 27.66 -12.04 11.28
CA LEU A 869 26.28 -11.94 11.77
C LEU A 869 25.70 -10.54 11.49
N PRO A 870 24.47 -10.45 10.97
CA PRO A 870 23.78 -9.17 10.83
C PRO A 870 23.48 -8.51 12.20
N PRO A 871 23.46 -7.17 12.30
CA PRO A 871 23.17 -6.47 13.55
C PRO A 871 21.84 -6.88 14.22
N ALA A 872 20.81 -7.18 13.42
CA ALA A 872 19.51 -7.62 13.94
C ALA A 872 19.59 -9.00 14.61
N THR A 873 20.41 -9.92 14.07
CA THR A 873 20.67 -11.23 14.67
C THR A 873 21.41 -11.06 16.00
N VAL A 874 22.44 -10.21 16.04
CA VAL A 874 23.19 -9.89 17.27
C VAL A 874 22.28 -9.37 18.37
N GLN A 875 21.40 -8.41 18.05
CA GLN A 875 20.43 -7.89 19.00
C GLN A 875 19.42 -8.97 19.45
N SER A 876 18.97 -9.83 18.53
CA SER A 876 18.07 -10.92 18.87
C SER A 876 18.71 -11.93 19.82
N HIS A 877 19.98 -12.30 19.60
CA HIS A 877 20.73 -13.19 20.47
C HIS A 877 20.84 -12.59 21.88
N HIS A 878 21.22 -11.31 21.99
CA HIS A 878 21.28 -10.62 23.28
C HIS A 878 19.95 -10.68 24.05
N ASN A 879 18.84 -10.32 23.36
CA ASN A 879 17.51 -10.29 23.97
C ASN A 879 17.07 -11.68 24.45
N LEU A 880 17.31 -12.72 23.65
CA LEU A 880 17.04 -14.11 24.04
C LEU A 880 17.82 -14.50 25.29
N GLY A 881 19.10 -14.14 25.38
CA GLY A 881 19.93 -14.49 26.53
C GLY A 881 19.51 -13.80 27.84
N ARG A 882 18.90 -12.62 27.75
CA ARG A 882 18.32 -11.88 28.89
C ARG A 882 16.91 -12.36 29.28
N GLY A 883 16.31 -13.30 28.55
CA GLY A 883 14.91 -13.69 28.74
C GLY A 883 13.90 -12.63 28.29
N LEU A 884 14.30 -11.75 27.38
CA LEU A 884 13.49 -10.66 26.81
C LEU A 884 12.96 -10.99 25.39
N GLY A 885 13.10 -12.25 24.95
CA GLY A 885 12.79 -12.74 23.59
C GLY A 885 11.38 -13.27 23.34
#